data_AF-A0A6J7UDM3-F1
#
_entry.id   AF-A0A6J7UDM3-F1
#
_cell.length_a   1.000
_cell.length_b   1.000
_cell.length_c   1.000
_cell.angle_alpha   90.00
_cell.angle_beta   90.00
_cell.angle_gamma   90.00
#
_symmetry.space_group_name_H-M   'P 1'
#
loop_
_entity.id
_entity.type
_entity.pdbx_description
1 polymer ?
#
loop_
_entity_poly.entity_id
_entity_poly.type
_entity_poly.pdbx_seq_one_letter_code
_entity_poly.pdbx_strand_id
1 'polypeptide(L)'
;MRGRWIRLATTTVSPFTPGISGIATTTTAANTAPTVTFTSPATPTVSRTLSYTVTFSERISGLASSEFTNTGTATSCTFSIPNSYGITFTLTVVCGSDGTVIVRLAANSVIDNLGLTGPTSTSDASTVTISSVATALAMETQPVGGESPTTFATDPKIKLVNSSGDLVTTTGTTITVTASGGTLTGTTSMTTTSGYAEFTNLTLTASAGTYTLTFASSGLTSVTSASVTITVTAAAVTAPTSTCVTTSATTALSGISVGGLADGSTYLVSVALVNAPSGGNLQITSNTGVAAKFGYSVAINTNFTTTVFTGLLADVNAVLATLRYVGGSANVSSTSVKVTASLENASYVLNAVNGHFYYLNTTLLNYNTTTTGARDAAKAMSYQGQTGYVATITSTAENTFISTNIASAENIWIGATDDLVEGTWKWDTNGGSPEAGKRFWTGTSTGSKYTADGIDFASWSSGEPNNSGNEDYALTNWGGIGRATWNDCPATGCGAGRQSVVEFGTNAADNGFAVGATTYSYANMTLCGPATKLATTTSAAGSVSGVAFTTQPVVTIQDASSNTVTNSTATVTATVSAGGTLIGTTTATAVNGVATFSNLGITAGSASYTITYSSGALTSTSHSITVSPTINGGPGVFSSITGTSVMYGSGGAGRKGSAYGGYYATNGTLTLSGTDSSLPTDAPANSGRGGQDRASGSGGYTAGGSGIVVLKYADSFAALTVGSGLTSTSTTSGGYRIYSFTAGTGTVTVPSGGITNVEYLIVGGGASGNRGYDGQYYGLGGGGGGVTTATGFSAPGGAYTIVVGAGGSGCSSCSPIGSAQGNDGANSSVTNVSSGSSFSATGGVRGAITSTTSDVGGTSGTGTRGGVAYTFSGGDGGANGNASNGAGGGGGGGAGGVPDI
;
A
#
# COMPACT_ATOMS: atom_id res chain seq x y z
N MET A 1 -59.26 18.60 40.39
CA MET A 1 -58.66 19.01 41.69
C MET A 1 -57.68 20.14 41.41
N ARG A 2 -57.66 21.17 42.28
CA ARG A 2 -56.81 22.38 42.26
C ARG A 2 -57.12 23.39 41.14
N GLY A 3 -58.16 24.20 41.39
CA GLY A 3 -58.23 25.54 40.84
C GLY A 3 -57.76 26.57 41.87
N ARG A 4 -57.15 27.67 41.44
CA ARG A 4 -57.72 29.03 41.55
C ARG A 4 -56.70 30.13 41.22
N TRP A 5 -57.00 30.79 40.10
CA TRP A 5 -57.03 32.22 39.81
C TRP A 5 -56.84 33.24 40.95
N ILE A 6 -55.98 34.26 40.75
CA ILE A 6 -56.03 35.62 41.33
C ILE A 6 -55.25 36.56 40.36
N ARG A 7 -55.84 37.49 39.57
CA ARG A 7 -56.41 38.86 39.77
C ARG A 7 -55.43 40.04 40.04
N LEU A 8 -55.39 40.94 39.04
CA LEU A 8 -55.47 42.42 39.00
C LEU A 8 -54.35 43.35 39.54
N ALA A 9 -53.84 44.18 38.61
CA ALA A 9 -53.64 45.64 38.59
C ALA A 9 -53.18 46.45 39.83
N THR A 10 -52.11 47.25 39.57
CA THR A 10 -51.80 48.65 39.99
C THR A 10 -52.11 49.13 41.41
N THR A 11 -51.10 49.66 42.13
CA THR A 11 -51.01 51.09 42.57
C THR A 11 -49.78 51.41 43.45
N THR A 12 -49.27 52.63 43.26
CA THR A 12 -48.29 53.43 44.04
C THR A 12 -48.57 53.55 45.54
N VAL A 13 -47.52 53.54 46.41
CA VAL A 13 -47.44 54.38 47.64
C VAL A 13 -45.96 54.64 48.06
N SER A 14 -45.65 55.88 48.44
CA SER A 14 -44.41 56.38 49.07
C SER A 14 -44.44 56.22 50.62
N PRO A 15 -43.57 56.90 51.39
CA PRO A 15 -42.15 56.65 51.63
C PRO A 15 -41.92 55.96 53.00
N PHE A 16 -40.83 55.20 53.17
CA PHE A 16 -40.37 54.80 54.51
C PHE A 16 -38.97 55.34 54.78
N THR A 17 -38.94 56.41 55.58
CA THR A 17 -37.79 56.88 56.38
C THR A 17 -37.68 56.02 57.66
N PRO A 18 -36.58 56.07 58.43
CA PRO A 18 -35.65 54.96 58.60
C PRO A 18 -35.66 54.33 60.02
N GLY A 19 -35.18 53.09 60.12
CA GLY A 19 -34.95 52.38 61.38
C GLY A 19 -33.56 51.77 61.42
N ILE A 20 -32.67 52.47 62.10
CA ILE A 20 -31.25 52.22 62.38
C ILE A 20 -31.08 51.10 63.43
N SER A 21 -30.05 50.26 63.32
CA SER A 21 -29.08 49.99 64.42
C SER A 21 -28.05 48.92 64.03
N GLY A 22 -26.76 49.24 64.19
CA GLY A 22 -25.66 48.28 64.08
C GLY A 22 -24.33 48.88 63.64
N ILE A 23 -23.74 49.75 64.46
CA ILE A 23 -22.36 50.26 64.29
C ILE A 23 -21.36 49.24 64.84
N ALA A 24 -20.35 48.89 64.05
CA ALA A 24 -18.98 48.65 64.51
C ALA A 24 -17.97 48.96 63.39
N THR A 25 -17.17 49.99 63.63
CA THR A 25 -15.94 50.44 62.97
C THR A 25 -14.89 49.31 62.95
N THR A 26 -13.99 49.07 61.98
CA THR A 26 -13.09 49.96 61.22
C THR A 26 -12.56 49.22 59.97
N THR A 27 -12.66 49.82 58.79
CA THR A 27 -11.52 50.02 57.88
C THR A 27 -11.82 51.30 57.11
N THR A 28 -10.87 52.23 57.09
CA THR A 28 -10.81 53.30 56.11
C THR A 28 -10.66 52.66 54.73
N ALA A 29 -11.75 52.24 54.10
CA ALA A 29 -11.78 52.28 52.64
C ALA A 29 -11.56 53.75 52.33
N ALA A 30 -10.36 54.06 51.82
CA ALA A 30 -9.99 55.41 51.50
C ALA A 30 -11.13 55.97 50.63
N ASN A 31 -11.72 57.08 51.08
CA ASN A 31 -12.78 57.80 50.40
C ASN A 31 -12.13 58.49 49.18
N THR A 32 -11.68 57.68 48.22
CA THR A 32 -10.88 58.12 47.10
C THR A 32 -11.79 58.42 45.94
N ALA A 33 -11.56 59.55 45.28
CA ALA A 33 -12.22 59.84 44.03
C ALA A 33 -11.99 58.72 42.99
N PRO A 34 -12.95 58.46 42.08
CA PRO A 34 -12.82 57.45 41.04
C PRO A 34 -11.54 57.62 40.21
N THR A 35 -10.81 56.53 40.00
CA THR A 35 -9.68 56.49 39.03
C THR A 35 -10.12 55.75 37.76
N VAL A 36 -9.47 56.02 36.64
CA VAL A 36 -9.82 55.44 35.33
C VAL A 36 -8.63 54.72 34.69
N THR A 37 -8.92 53.59 34.06
CA THR A 37 -7.97 52.83 33.23
C THR A 37 -8.58 52.63 31.85
N PHE A 38 -7.76 52.81 30.82
CA PHE A 38 -8.15 52.59 29.43
C PHE A 38 -7.56 51.29 28.88
N THR A 39 -8.34 50.58 28.07
CA THR A 39 -7.83 49.56 27.14
C THR A 39 -8.03 50.07 25.72
N SER A 40 -6.93 50.39 25.04
CA SER A 40 -6.93 50.88 23.67
C SER A 40 -7.11 49.75 22.65
N PRO A 41 -7.70 50.04 21.47
CA PRO A 41 -7.73 49.09 20.34
C PRO A 41 -6.33 48.86 19.75
N ALA A 42 -6.25 47.92 18.81
CA ALA A 42 -5.03 47.67 18.04
C ALA A 42 -4.55 48.94 17.31
N THR A 43 -3.23 49.11 17.25
CA THR A 43 -2.57 50.27 16.66
C THR A 43 -1.27 49.83 15.97
N PRO A 44 -0.88 50.45 14.84
CA PRO A 44 -1.69 51.34 13.98
C PRO A 44 -2.96 50.66 13.41
N THR A 45 -3.90 51.40 12.82
CA THR A 45 -5.09 50.84 12.13
C THR A 45 -5.59 51.71 10.97
N VAL A 46 -6.32 51.13 10.02
CA VAL A 46 -7.11 51.88 9.01
C VAL A 46 -8.52 52.23 9.51
N SER A 47 -9.00 51.62 10.59
CA SER A 47 -10.35 51.87 11.09
C SER A 47 -10.47 53.29 11.63
N ARG A 48 -11.44 54.03 11.09
CA ARG A 48 -11.80 55.35 11.60
C ARG A 48 -12.76 55.32 12.78
N THR A 49 -13.30 54.14 13.09
CA THR A 49 -14.13 53.88 14.27
C THR A 49 -13.33 53.02 15.24
N LEU A 50 -12.95 53.63 16.36
CA LEU A 50 -12.15 53.02 17.41
C LEU A 50 -13.03 52.69 18.61
N SER A 51 -12.80 51.55 19.24
CA SER A 51 -13.53 51.10 20.43
C SER A 51 -12.56 50.96 21.59
N TYR A 52 -12.73 51.79 22.62
CA TYR A 52 -11.96 51.76 23.86
C TYR A 52 -12.80 51.16 24.97
N THR A 53 -12.17 50.39 25.86
CA THR A 53 -12.78 50.00 27.13
C THR A 53 -12.32 50.97 28.20
N VAL A 54 -13.25 51.69 28.82
CA VAL A 54 -12.99 52.63 29.91
C VAL A 54 -13.47 52.00 31.21
N THR A 55 -12.58 51.75 32.16
CA THR A 55 -12.91 51.11 33.44
C THR A 55 -12.56 52.02 34.59
N PHE A 56 -13.53 52.31 35.45
CA PHE A 56 -13.32 53.04 36.68
C PHE A 56 -13.01 52.09 37.84
N SER A 57 -12.30 52.56 38.86
CA SER A 57 -12.02 51.78 40.08
C SER A 57 -13.27 51.41 40.88
N GLU A 58 -14.38 52.08 40.61
CA GLU A 58 -15.66 51.92 41.29
C GLU A 58 -16.83 52.35 40.41
N ARG A 59 -18.04 52.32 40.97
CA ARG A 59 -19.26 52.66 40.23
C ARG A 59 -19.46 54.17 40.22
N ILE A 60 -19.61 54.74 39.02
CA ILE A 60 -19.72 56.19 38.80
C ILE A 60 -21.05 56.56 38.14
N SER A 61 -21.37 57.85 38.18
CA SER A 61 -22.46 58.52 37.48
C SER A 61 -21.97 59.82 36.80
N GLY A 62 -22.75 60.35 35.86
CA GLY A 62 -22.49 61.66 35.24
C GLY A 62 -21.51 61.64 34.05
N LEU A 63 -21.00 60.48 33.64
CA LEU A 63 -20.12 60.38 32.47
C LEU A 63 -20.86 60.85 31.22
N ALA A 64 -20.30 61.82 30.51
CA ALA A 64 -20.83 62.36 29.27
C ALA A 64 -19.78 62.29 28.15
N SER A 65 -20.22 62.23 26.88
CA SER A 65 -19.32 62.22 25.72
C SER A 65 -18.48 63.50 25.61
N SER A 66 -19.00 64.63 26.11
CA SER A 66 -18.30 65.92 26.16
C SER A 66 -17.07 65.93 27.06
N GLU A 67 -16.94 64.97 27.98
CA GLU A 67 -15.79 64.86 28.89
C GLU A 67 -14.56 64.25 28.24
N PHE A 68 -14.71 63.70 27.03
CA PHE A 68 -13.63 63.13 26.25
C PHE A 68 -13.13 64.10 25.19
N THR A 69 -11.81 64.18 25.07
CA THR A 69 -11.13 64.95 24.02
C THR A 69 -10.08 64.09 23.33
N ASN A 70 -9.78 64.38 22.05
CA ASN A 70 -8.61 63.83 21.38
C ASN A 70 -7.47 64.82 21.52
N THR A 71 -6.34 64.39 22.07
CA THR A 71 -5.11 65.21 22.17
C THR A 71 -4.04 64.80 21.17
N GLY A 72 -4.32 63.81 20.32
CA GLY A 72 -3.50 63.44 19.18
C GLY A 72 -3.73 64.32 17.94
N THR A 73 -3.13 63.93 16.81
CA THR A 73 -3.16 64.70 15.56
C THR A 73 -4.35 64.39 14.64
N ALA A 74 -5.10 63.31 14.87
CA ALA A 74 -6.29 62.99 14.10
C ALA A 74 -7.41 64.02 14.36
N THR A 75 -8.04 64.49 13.30
CA THR A 75 -9.03 65.58 13.35
C THR A 75 -10.46 65.06 13.22
N SER A 76 -11.43 65.90 13.60
CA SER A 76 -12.86 65.61 13.54
C SER A 76 -13.27 64.35 14.32
N CYS A 77 -12.61 64.10 15.46
CA CYS A 77 -12.93 62.97 16.34
C CYS A 77 -14.20 63.27 17.16
N THR A 78 -15.17 62.37 17.07
CA THR A 78 -16.42 62.40 17.85
C THR A 78 -16.44 61.24 18.84
N PHE A 79 -17.06 61.45 20.00
CA PHE A 79 -17.08 60.51 21.12
C PHE A 79 -18.52 60.09 21.42
N SER A 80 -18.74 58.80 21.65
CA SER A 80 -20.04 58.26 22.02
C SER A 80 -19.90 57.20 23.10
N ILE A 81 -20.76 57.28 24.12
CA ILE A 81 -20.88 56.33 25.21
C ILE A 81 -22.33 55.85 25.31
N PRO A 82 -22.58 54.57 25.64
CA PRO A 82 -23.93 54.01 25.63
C PRO A 82 -24.76 54.39 26.86
N ASN A 83 -24.13 54.78 27.96
CA ASN A 83 -24.78 55.15 29.22
C ASN A 83 -23.85 56.05 30.05
N SER A 84 -24.41 56.71 31.07
CA SER A 84 -23.71 57.67 31.94
C SER A 84 -23.44 57.14 33.36
N TYR A 85 -23.70 55.85 33.60
CA TYR A 85 -23.58 55.21 34.92
C TYR A 85 -23.07 53.77 34.78
N GLY A 86 -22.15 53.35 35.65
CA GLY A 86 -21.52 52.03 35.58
C GLY A 86 -20.10 51.99 36.13
N ILE A 87 -19.39 50.89 35.87
CA ILE A 87 -17.96 50.71 36.20
C ILE A 87 -17.14 50.65 34.91
N THR A 88 -17.59 49.86 33.93
CA THR A 88 -16.92 49.66 32.65
C THR A 88 -17.82 50.13 31.51
N PHE A 89 -17.25 50.88 30.58
CA PHE A 89 -17.93 51.50 29.46
C PHE A 89 -17.20 51.21 28.16
N THR A 90 -17.95 51.02 27.08
CA THR A 90 -17.40 51.04 25.72
C THR A 90 -17.48 52.45 25.19
N LEU A 91 -16.33 53.07 24.93
CA LEU A 91 -16.23 54.37 24.29
C LEU A 91 -15.97 54.16 22.79
N THR A 92 -16.88 54.64 21.96
CA THR A 92 -16.69 54.69 20.50
C THR A 92 -16.13 56.06 20.11
N VAL A 93 -15.00 56.07 19.41
CA VAL A 93 -14.36 57.27 18.87
C VAL A 93 -14.35 57.18 17.34
N VAL A 94 -14.93 58.17 16.67
CA VAL A 94 -14.94 58.23 15.19
C VAL A 94 -14.19 59.45 14.72
N CYS A 95 -13.07 59.28 14.00
CA CYS A 95 -12.23 60.36 13.50
C CYS A 95 -12.34 60.54 11.97
N GLY A 96 -12.21 61.78 11.50
CA GLY A 96 -12.36 62.13 10.08
C GLY A 96 -11.06 62.12 9.27
N SER A 97 -9.89 62.08 9.93
CA SER A 97 -8.59 62.05 9.29
C SER A 97 -7.65 61.00 9.90
N ASP A 98 -6.58 60.72 9.18
CA ASP A 98 -5.43 59.99 9.69
C ASP A 98 -4.69 60.82 10.76
N GLY A 99 -3.88 60.16 11.57
CA GLY A 99 -3.12 60.78 12.67
C GLY A 99 -3.17 59.96 13.95
N THR A 100 -2.65 60.52 15.04
CA THR A 100 -2.70 59.90 16.36
C THR A 100 -4.02 60.23 17.06
N VAL A 101 -4.55 59.26 17.80
CA VAL A 101 -5.70 59.38 18.69
C VAL A 101 -5.20 59.08 20.10
N ILE A 102 -5.26 60.09 20.96
CA ILE A 102 -4.96 60.00 22.38
C ILE A 102 -6.23 60.47 23.09
N VAL A 103 -7.02 59.51 23.57
CA VAL A 103 -8.27 59.80 24.28
C VAL A 103 -7.92 60.33 25.67
N ARG A 104 -8.36 61.54 25.98
CA ARG A 104 -8.22 62.17 27.29
C ARG A 104 -9.58 62.33 27.95
N LEU A 105 -9.72 61.82 29.17
CA LEU A 105 -10.84 62.13 30.06
C LEU A 105 -10.49 63.33 30.93
N ALA A 106 -11.40 64.31 31.01
CA ALA A 106 -11.25 65.49 31.85
C ALA A 106 -11.19 65.12 33.35
N ALA A 107 -10.47 65.93 34.14
CA ALA A 107 -10.47 65.80 35.60
C ALA A 107 -11.86 66.15 36.16
N ASN A 108 -12.28 65.47 37.24
CA ASN A 108 -13.54 65.69 37.95
C ASN A 108 -14.79 65.51 37.06
N SER A 109 -14.70 64.68 36.03
CA SER A 109 -15.74 64.47 35.00
C SER A 109 -16.85 63.50 35.42
N VAL A 110 -16.65 62.71 36.48
CA VAL A 110 -17.64 61.75 36.99
C VAL A 110 -17.78 61.87 38.51
N ILE A 111 -18.92 61.40 39.04
CA ILE A 111 -19.25 61.43 40.47
C ILE A 111 -19.54 60.01 40.95
N ASP A 112 -18.93 59.60 42.07
CA ASP A 112 -19.21 58.31 42.72
C ASP A 112 -20.52 58.31 43.53
N ASN A 113 -20.82 57.21 44.22
CA ASN A 113 -22.00 57.10 45.08
C ASN A 113 -21.93 57.95 46.36
N LEU A 114 -20.75 58.49 46.70
CA LEU A 114 -20.50 59.31 47.89
C LEU A 114 -20.40 60.81 47.56
N GLY A 115 -20.55 61.18 46.29
CA GLY A 115 -20.51 62.56 45.81
C GLY A 115 -19.10 63.08 45.49
N LEU A 116 -18.07 62.23 45.52
CA LEU A 116 -16.70 62.63 45.16
C LEU A 116 -16.54 62.68 43.64
N THR A 117 -15.94 63.76 43.14
CA THR A 117 -15.63 63.90 41.72
C THR A 117 -14.28 63.27 41.39
N GLY A 118 -14.21 62.52 40.29
CA GLY A 118 -12.96 61.94 39.76
C GLY A 118 -12.97 61.87 38.24
N PRO A 119 -11.85 61.47 37.60
CA PRO A 119 -10.50 61.36 38.17
C PRO A 119 -9.95 62.71 38.62
N THR A 120 -9.09 62.75 39.64
CA THR A 120 -8.59 64.00 40.23
C THR A 120 -7.66 64.80 39.31
N SER A 121 -7.12 64.14 38.28
CA SER A 121 -6.36 64.72 37.19
C SER A 121 -6.86 64.17 35.85
N THR A 122 -6.56 64.88 34.76
CA THR A 122 -6.80 64.37 33.42
C THR A 122 -6.11 63.02 33.23
N SER A 123 -6.77 62.09 32.54
CA SER A 123 -6.26 60.73 32.32
C SER A 123 -6.27 60.40 30.82
N ASP A 124 -5.14 59.95 30.30
CA ASP A 124 -4.94 59.65 28.89
C ASP A 124 -4.89 58.13 28.63
N ALA A 125 -5.48 57.71 27.52
CA ALA A 125 -5.28 56.37 26.97
C ALA A 125 -3.94 56.27 26.21
N SER A 126 -3.48 55.04 25.96
CA SER A 126 -2.34 54.80 25.07
C SER A 126 -2.64 55.28 23.64
N THR A 127 -1.65 55.87 22.98
CA THR A 127 -1.73 56.37 21.61
C THR A 127 -2.15 55.30 20.62
N VAL A 128 -3.18 55.58 19.82
CA VAL A 128 -3.59 54.78 18.66
C VAL A 128 -3.30 55.58 17.40
N THR A 129 -2.71 54.97 16.37
CA THR A 129 -2.39 55.65 15.11
C THR A 129 -3.37 55.19 14.03
N ILE A 130 -4.13 56.11 13.44
CA ILE A 130 -4.91 55.86 12.22
C ILE A 130 -4.00 56.16 11.02
N SER A 131 -3.77 55.18 10.15
CA SER A 131 -2.93 55.32 8.95
C SER A 131 -3.51 54.56 7.76
N SER A 132 -3.88 55.29 6.72
CA SER A 132 -4.25 54.79 5.39
C SER A 132 -3.04 54.74 4.44
N VAL A 133 -1.81 54.83 4.96
CA VAL A 133 -0.59 54.76 4.15
C VAL A 133 -0.16 53.31 4.01
N ALA A 134 -0.06 52.84 2.77
CA ALA A 134 0.50 51.52 2.49
C ALA A 134 2.01 51.53 2.76
N THR A 135 2.50 50.49 3.42
CA THR A 135 3.93 50.29 3.68
C THR A 135 4.44 48.97 3.14
N ALA A 136 3.56 48.01 2.86
CA ALA A 136 3.92 46.69 2.36
C ALA A 136 2.84 46.10 1.43
N LEU A 137 3.23 45.06 0.71
CA LEU A 137 2.35 44.18 -0.04
C LEU A 137 2.05 42.92 0.79
N ALA A 138 0.88 42.33 0.60
CA ALA A 138 0.53 41.03 1.16
C ALA A 138 -0.21 40.16 0.13
N MET A 139 -0.03 38.84 0.22
CA MET A 139 -0.81 37.90 -0.59
C MET A 139 -2.26 37.86 -0.06
N GLU A 140 -3.22 38.01 -0.96
CA GLU A 140 -4.62 37.71 -0.71
C GLU A 140 -4.95 36.30 -1.21
N THR A 141 -4.52 35.99 -2.44
CA THR A 141 -4.70 34.67 -3.05
C THR A 141 -3.36 34.15 -3.54
N GLN A 142 -2.99 32.94 -3.13
CA GLN A 142 -1.76 32.29 -3.56
C GLN A 142 -1.90 31.70 -4.98
N PRO A 143 -0.86 31.78 -5.81
CA PRO A 143 -0.83 31.05 -7.07
C PRO A 143 -0.72 29.54 -6.82
N VAL A 144 -1.37 28.75 -7.67
CA VAL A 144 -1.23 27.29 -7.68
C VAL A 144 -0.56 26.87 -8.98
N GLY A 145 0.52 26.10 -8.86
CA GLY A 145 1.33 25.64 -9.98
C GLY A 145 0.67 24.54 -10.79
N GLY A 146 1.38 24.06 -11.82
CA GLY A 146 0.88 23.05 -12.73
C GLY A 146 1.92 22.67 -13.77
N GLU A 147 1.46 22.06 -14.87
CA GLU A 147 2.33 21.67 -15.98
C GLU A 147 2.85 22.90 -16.74
N SER A 148 4.14 22.92 -17.05
CA SER A 148 4.79 23.98 -17.83
C SER A 148 4.49 23.85 -19.33
N PRO A 149 4.18 24.96 -20.05
CA PRO A 149 3.97 26.30 -19.53
C PRO A 149 2.66 26.40 -18.74
N THR A 150 2.72 26.88 -17.50
CA THR A 150 1.56 26.91 -16.61
C THR A 150 0.94 28.30 -16.58
N THR A 151 -0.27 28.44 -17.07
CA THR A 151 -1.13 29.55 -16.66
C THR A 151 -1.71 29.17 -15.30
N PHE A 152 -1.49 29.99 -14.27
CA PHE A 152 -1.85 29.58 -12.91
C PHE A 152 -3.35 29.31 -12.80
N ALA A 153 -3.71 28.12 -12.30
CA ALA A 153 -5.11 27.72 -12.14
C ALA A 153 -5.84 28.55 -11.07
N THR A 154 -5.08 29.20 -10.19
CA THR A 154 -5.57 30.20 -9.25
C THR A 154 -4.74 31.46 -9.43
N ASP A 155 -5.40 32.54 -9.85
CA ASP A 155 -4.73 33.80 -10.14
C ASP A 155 -4.17 34.44 -8.85
N PRO A 156 -2.90 34.85 -8.83
CA PRO A 156 -2.35 35.55 -7.68
C PRO A 156 -3.01 36.92 -7.53
N LYS A 157 -3.44 37.21 -6.30
CA LYS A 157 -4.07 38.47 -5.92
C LYS A 157 -3.32 39.10 -4.76
N ILE A 158 -2.91 40.35 -4.94
CA ILE A 158 -2.06 41.09 -4.01
C ILE A 158 -2.86 42.23 -3.40
N LYS A 159 -2.70 42.47 -2.11
CA LYS A 159 -3.29 43.62 -1.41
C LYS A 159 -2.23 44.56 -0.84
N LEU A 160 -2.56 45.85 -0.80
CA LEU A 160 -1.78 46.86 -0.09
C LEU A 160 -2.09 46.79 1.40
N VAL A 161 -1.06 46.81 2.25
CA VAL A 161 -1.24 46.86 3.70
C VAL A 161 -0.42 47.96 4.36
N ASN A 162 -0.91 48.49 5.47
CA ASN A 162 -0.16 49.40 6.32
C ASN A 162 0.80 48.62 7.26
N SER A 163 1.48 49.33 8.16
CA SER A 163 2.46 48.74 9.09
C SER A 163 1.87 47.75 10.09
N SER A 164 0.53 47.68 10.22
CA SER A 164 -0.19 46.71 11.06
C SER A 164 -0.73 45.51 10.29
N GLY A 165 -0.59 45.51 8.96
CA GLY A 165 -1.18 44.47 8.10
C GLY A 165 -2.63 44.73 7.66
N ASP A 166 -3.21 45.88 8.02
CA ASP A 166 -4.57 46.25 7.59
C ASP A 166 -4.61 46.66 6.12
N LEU A 167 -5.68 46.30 5.40
CA LEU A 167 -5.90 46.65 3.99
C LEU A 167 -5.97 48.17 3.77
N VAL A 168 -5.18 48.68 2.83
CA VAL A 168 -5.21 50.06 2.37
C VAL A 168 -5.87 50.12 0.98
N THR A 169 -6.98 50.84 0.85
CA THR A 169 -7.83 50.80 -0.36
C THR A 169 -7.41 51.79 -1.47
N THR A 170 -6.14 52.18 -1.52
CA THR A 170 -5.61 53.10 -2.54
C THR A 170 -5.72 52.49 -3.94
N THR A 171 -6.01 53.33 -4.94
CA THR A 171 -6.08 52.94 -6.36
C THR A 171 -4.91 53.55 -7.12
N GLY A 172 -4.37 52.82 -8.10
CA GLY A 172 -3.36 53.32 -9.03
C GLY A 172 -1.89 53.01 -8.66
N THR A 173 -1.63 52.33 -7.54
CA THR A 173 -0.29 51.81 -7.23
C THR A 173 0.05 50.66 -8.18
N THR A 174 1.14 50.78 -8.95
CA THR A 174 1.62 49.73 -9.86
C THR A 174 2.43 48.67 -9.11
N ILE A 175 2.09 47.40 -9.31
CA ILE A 175 2.76 46.22 -8.77
C ILE A 175 3.32 45.41 -9.93
N THR A 176 4.61 45.09 -9.88
CA THR A 176 5.29 44.21 -10.84
C THR A 176 5.56 42.85 -10.22
N VAL A 177 5.65 41.81 -11.04
CA VAL A 177 5.97 40.43 -10.60
C VAL A 177 7.22 39.91 -11.29
N THR A 178 8.06 39.21 -10.51
CA THR A 178 9.19 38.42 -10.98
C THR A 178 9.10 37.01 -10.44
N ALA A 179 9.68 36.02 -11.13
CA ALA A 179 9.80 34.65 -10.65
C ALA A 179 11.23 34.39 -10.17
N SER A 180 11.40 33.48 -9.19
CA SER A 180 12.71 33.01 -8.73
C SER A 180 13.51 32.27 -9.82
N GLY A 181 12.85 31.85 -10.89
CA GLY A 181 13.42 31.22 -12.08
C GLY A 181 12.35 30.99 -13.16
N GLY A 182 12.78 30.65 -14.38
CA GLY A 182 11.88 30.52 -15.52
C GLY A 182 11.51 31.86 -16.17
N THR A 183 10.56 31.84 -17.10
CA THR A 183 10.07 33.04 -17.81
C THR A 183 8.60 33.26 -17.51
N LEU A 184 8.25 34.46 -17.05
CA LEU A 184 6.87 34.91 -16.91
C LEU A 184 6.40 35.59 -18.19
N THR A 185 5.21 35.20 -18.66
CA THR A 185 4.51 35.84 -19.78
C THR A 185 3.08 36.20 -19.37
N GLY A 186 2.36 36.92 -20.23
CA GLY A 186 1.08 37.53 -19.88
C GLY A 186 1.26 38.91 -19.24
N THR A 187 0.43 39.25 -18.26
CA THR A 187 0.48 40.55 -17.59
C THR A 187 1.44 40.52 -16.41
N THR A 188 2.63 41.08 -16.55
CA THR A 188 3.67 41.10 -15.48
C THR A 188 3.66 42.38 -14.64
N SER A 189 2.73 43.29 -14.89
CA SER A 189 2.55 44.55 -14.17
C SER A 189 1.08 44.92 -14.11
N MET A 190 0.56 45.24 -12.92
CA MET A 190 -0.85 45.59 -12.70
C MET A 190 -0.99 46.76 -11.73
N THR A 191 -2.00 47.61 -11.95
CA THR A 191 -2.35 48.69 -11.01
C THR A 191 -3.43 48.26 -10.04
N THR A 192 -3.35 48.75 -8.81
CA THR A 192 -4.33 48.44 -7.77
C THR A 192 -5.67 49.13 -8.03
N THR A 193 -6.76 48.41 -7.77
CA THR A 193 -8.13 48.94 -7.66
C THR A 193 -8.66 48.61 -6.28
N SER A 194 -9.07 49.62 -5.51
CA SER A 194 -9.52 49.44 -4.11
C SER A 194 -8.50 48.69 -3.25
N GLY A 195 -7.20 48.92 -3.47
CA GLY A 195 -6.12 48.27 -2.71
C GLY A 195 -5.66 46.90 -3.23
N TYR A 196 -6.29 46.37 -4.28
CA TYR A 196 -5.96 45.03 -4.82
C TYR A 196 -5.42 45.08 -6.24
N ALA A 197 -4.41 44.25 -6.54
CA ALA A 197 -3.97 43.92 -7.90
C ALA A 197 -4.13 42.43 -8.16
N GLU A 198 -4.74 42.07 -9.29
CA GLU A 198 -5.09 40.69 -9.65
C GLU A 198 -4.48 40.35 -11.01
N PHE A 199 -3.78 39.22 -11.09
CA PHE A 199 -2.98 38.83 -12.25
C PHE A 199 -3.63 37.63 -12.96
N THR A 200 -4.53 37.88 -13.90
CA THR A 200 -5.46 36.86 -14.43
C THR A 200 -4.97 36.02 -15.61
N ASN A 201 -3.77 36.29 -16.11
CA ASN A 201 -3.20 35.62 -17.28
C ASN A 201 -1.70 35.36 -17.14
N LEU A 202 -1.20 35.37 -15.91
CA LEU A 202 0.21 35.18 -15.63
C LEU A 202 0.58 33.72 -15.91
N THR A 203 1.51 33.52 -16.83
CA THR A 203 1.96 32.20 -17.25
C THR A 203 3.45 32.03 -16.95
N LEU A 204 3.80 30.98 -16.20
CA LEU A 204 5.18 30.62 -15.91
C LEU A 204 5.62 29.45 -16.78
N THR A 205 6.61 29.70 -17.64
CA THR A 205 7.33 28.67 -18.38
C THR A 205 8.65 28.39 -17.66
N ALA A 206 8.76 27.21 -17.06
CA ALA A 206 9.95 26.80 -16.33
C ALA A 206 10.20 25.28 -16.44
N SER A 207 11.38 24.82 -16.07
CA SER A 207 11.66 23.39 -15.89
C SER A 207 10.84 22.82 -14.72
N ALA A 208 10.76 21.49 -14.60
CA ALA A 208 10.15 20.88 -13.42
C ALA A 208 10.94 21.28 -12.16
N GLY A 209 10.24 21.70 -11.12
CA GLY A 209 10.86 22.23 -9.91
C GLY A 209 9.90 23.06 -9.07
N THR A 210 10.43 23.72 -8.05
CA THR A 210 9.67 24.61 -7.17
C THR A 210 10.16 26.04 -7.32
N TYR A 211 9.22 26.96 -7.48
CA TYR A 211 9.47 28.36 -7.79
C TYR A 211 8.69 29.26 -6.84
N THR A 212 9.13 30.50 -6.67
CA THR A 212 8.35 31.53 -5.97
C THR A 212 8.17 32.75 -6.87
N LEU A 213 7.08 33.49 -6.65
CA LEU A 213 6.83 34.76 -7.30
C LEU A 213 7.06 35.89 -6.30
N THR A 214 7.79 36.92 -6.70
CA THR A 214 7.99 38.12 -5.89
C THR A 214 7.25 39.29 -6.52
N PHE A 215 6.37 39.90 -5.74
CA PHE A 215 5.59 41.07 -6.13
C PHE A 215 6.19 42.31 -5.46
N ALA A 216 6.44 43.35 -6.25
CA ALA A 216 7.13 44.55 -5.79
C ALA A 216 6.46 45.83 -6.30
N SER A 217 6.62 46.90 -5.53
CA SER A 217 6.26 48.26 -5.91
C SER A 217 7.24 49.25 -5.28
N SER A 218 7.48 50.39 -5.91
CA SER A 218 8.42 51.38 -5.40
C SER A 218 7.98 51.93 -4.04
N GLY A 219 8.86 51.88 -3.05
CA GLY A 219 8.61 52.40 -1.70
C GLY A 219 7.78 51.49 -0.79
N LEU A 220 7.40 50.29 -1.22
CA LEU A 220 6.70 49.29 -0.41
C LEU A 220 7.58 48.06 -0.17
N THR A 221 7.46 47.45 1.01
CA THR A 221 8.04 46.12 1.24
C THR A 221 7.37 45.09 0.32
N SER A 222 8.16 44.33 -0.44
CA SER A 222 7.69 43.31 -1.38
C SER A 222 7.09 42.09 -0.65
N VAL A 223 6.29 41.30 -1.37
CA VAL A 223 5.78 40.01 -0.89
C VAL A 223 6.20 38.89 -1.82
N THR A 224 6.57 37.76 -1.24
CA THR A 224 6.89 36.53 -1.98
C THR A 224 5.78 35.51 -1.77
N SER A 225 5.36 34.83 -2.83
CA SER A 225 4.36 33.75 -2.76
C SER A 225 4.87 32.56 -1.95
N ALA A 226 3.96 31.66 -1.59
CA ALA A 226 4.34 30.30 -1.25
C ALA A 226 5.03 29.61 -2.46
N SER A 227 5.73 28.50 -2.20
CA SER A 227 6.35 27.70 -3.26
C SER A 227 5.30 27.15 -4.22
N VAL A 228 5.53 27.39 -5.50
CA VAL A 228 4.74 26.93 -6.64
C VAL A 228 5.48 25.76 -7.28
N THR A 229 4.86 24.58 -7.31
CA THR A 229 5.46 23.41 -7.96
C THR A 229 5.09 23.39 -9.44
N ILE A 230 6.10 23.33 -10.30
CA ILE A 230 5.96 23.17 -11.74
C ILE A 230 6.31 21.73 -12.10
N THR A 231 5.43 21.09 -12.84
CA THR A 231 5.68 19.79 -13.45
C THR A 231 5.92 19.94 -14.94
N VAL A 232 6.53 18.95 -15.56
CA VAL A 232 6.56 18.81 -17.01
C VAL A 232 6.04 17.42 -17.33
N THR A 233 5.24 17.29 -18.38
CA THR A 233 4.86 15.97 -18.86
C THR A 233 6.12 15.29 -19.37
N ALA A 234 6.47 14.13 -18.78
CA ALA A 234 7.58 13.34 -19.27
C ALA A 234 7.17 12.66 -20.58
N ALA A 235 8.14 12.49 -21.50
CA ALA A 235 7.91 11.61 -22.63
C ALA A 235 7.65 10.19 -22.11
N ALA A 236 6.85 9.41 -22.82
CA ALA A 236 6.64 8.00 -22.59
C ALA A 236 7.42 7.20 -23.65
N VAL A 237 7.99 6.06 -23.25
CA VAL A 237 8.62 5.11 -24.17
C VAL A 237 7.95 3.75 -23.98
N THR A 238 7.49 3.15 -25.07
CA THR A 238 6.94 1.80 -25.09
C THR A 238 7.84 0.92 -25.95
N ALA A 239 8.15 -0.28 -25.46
CA ALA A 239 8.87 -1.29 -26.22
C ALA A 239 8.42 -2.69 -25.77
N PRO A 240 8.47 -3.71 -26.64
CA PRO A 240 8.29 -5.10 -26.21
C PRO A 240 9.38 -5.50 -25.21
N THR A 241 9.06 -6.47 -24.35
CA THR A 241 10.01 -7.00 -23.35
C THR A 241 11.19 -7.69 -24.01
N SER A 242 10.98 -8.36 -25.14
CA SER A 242 12.03 -9.00 -25.92
C SER A 242 11.70 -9.14 -27.39
N THR A 243 12.74 -9.16 -28.22
CA THR A 243 12.69 -9.55 -29.64
C THR A 243 13.80 -10.55 -29.91
N CYS A 244 13.49 -11.67 -30.57
CA CYS A 244 14.49 -12.69 -30.82
C CYS A 244 15.17 -12.50 -32.18
N VAL A 245 16.49 -12.58 -32.14
CA VAL A 245 17.38 -12.51 -33.30
C VAL A 245 17.60 -13.93 -33.81
N THR A 246 17.20 -14.19 -35.05
CA THR A 246 17.49 -15.47 -35.72
C THR A 246 18.92 -15.46 -36.26
N THR A 247 19.38 -16.56 -36.84
CA THR A 247 20.69 -16.64 -37.54
C THR A 247 20.78 -15.72 -38.78
N SER A 248 19.76 -14.91 -39.06
CA SER A 248 19.76 -13.91 -40.13
C SER A 248 20.64 -12.71 -39.78
N ALA A 249 21.33 -12.17 -40.80
CA ALA A 249 22.21 -11.01 -40.68
C ALA A 249 21.49 -9.72 -40.20
N THR A 250 20.16 -9.69 -40.17
CA THR A 250 19.34 -8.52 -39.83
C THR A 250 18.01 -8.95 -39.23
N THR A 251 17.59 -8.32 -38.12
CA THR A 251 16.31 -8.57 -37.42
C THR A 251 15.60 -7.24 -37.16
N ALA A 252 14.34 -7.10 -37.59
CA ALA A 252 13.53 -5.90 -37.30
C ALA A 252 13.13 -5.82 -35.82
N LEU A 253 13.16 -4.62 -35.25
CA LEU A 253 12.84 -4.35 -33.85
C LEU A 253 11.51 -3.59 -33.74
N SER A 254 10.41 -4.30 -33.93
CA SER A 254 9.06 -3.71 -33.96
C SER A 254 8.50 -3.39 -32.57
N GLY A 255 7.48 -2.53 -32.52
CA GLY A 255 6.74 -2.22 -31.28
C GLY A 255 7.43 -1.21 -30.36
N ILE A 256 8.48 -0.54 -30.83
CA ILE A 256 9.09 0.61 -30.15
C ILE A 256 8.35 1.87 -30.56
N SER A 257 7.91 2.67 -29.59
CA SER A 257 7.32 3.98 -29.84
C SER A 257 7.56 4.94 -28.69
N VAL A 258 7.51 6.23 -28.98
CA VAL A 258 7.47 7.32 -27.98
C VAL A 258 6.12 8.04 -28.00
N GLY A 259 5.80 8.75 -26.92
CA GLY A 259 4.58 9.54 -26.80
C GLY A 259 4.56 10.38 -25.53
N GLY A 260 3.37 10.79 -25.08
CA GLY A 260 3.16 11.45 -23.79
C GLY A 260 3.40 12.96 -23.76
N LEU A 261 4.24 13.52 -24.64
CA LEU A 261 4.38 14.99 -24.74
C LEU A 261 3.20 15.62 -25.49
N ALA A 262 2.96 16.91 -25.23
CA ALA A 262 1.95 17.70 -25.92
C ALA A 262 2.14 17.71 -27.44
N ASP A 263 1.05 17.87 -28.19
CA ASP A 263 1.10 17.94 -29.66
C ASP A 263 2.00 19.08 -30.14
N GLY A 264 2.74 18.84 -31.23
CA GLY A 264 3.76 19.76 -31.73
C GLY A 264 5.08 19.80 -30.94
N SER A 265 5.22 19.04 -29.84
CA SER A 265 6.49 18.95 -29.11
C SER A 265 7.57 18.25 -29.94
N THR A 266 8.78 18.79 -29.89
CA THR A 266 9.98 18.12 -30.42
C THR A 266 10.52 17.16 -29.35
N TYR A 267 10.65 15.89 -29.71
CA TYR A 267 11.26 14.87 -28.86
C TYR A 267 12.78 14.89 -29.05
N LEU A 268 13.52 14.66 -27.97
CA LEU A 268 14.92 14.23 -28.00
C LEU A 268 14.95 12.72 -27.73
N VAL A 269 15.50 11.94 -28.66
CA VAL A 269 15.51 10.48 -28.57
C VAL A 269 16.93 9.94 -28.70
N SER A 270 17.30 9.05 -27.77
CA SER A 270 18.52 8.25 -27.84
C SER A 270 18.15 6.78 -28.02
N VAL A 271 18.79 6.13 -28.99
CA VAL A 271 18.68 4.70 -29.23
C VAL A 271 20.08 4.10 -29.08
N ALA A 272 20.24 3.20 -28.12
CA ALA A 272 21.52 2.59 -27.80
C ALA A 272 21.42 1.06 -27.70
N LEU A 273 22.43 0.39 -28.25
CA LEU A 273 22.67 -1.04 -28.07
C LEU A 273 23.53 -1.22 -26.81
N VAL A 274 22.94 -1.84 -25.79
CA VAL A 274 23.59 -2.08 -24.50
C VAL A 274 24.14 -3.51 -24.50
N ASN A 275 25.37 -3.68 -23.98
CA ASN A 275 26.12 -4.95 -24.01
C ASN A 275 26.18 -5.53 -25.44
N ALA A 276 26.52 -4.68 -26.40
CA ALA A 276 26.64 -5.07 -27.80
C ALA A 276 27.69 -6.18 -27.97
N PRO A 277 27.36 -7.29 -28.66
CA PRO A 277 28.35 -8.31 -28.98
C PRO A 277 29.31 -7.77 -30.05
N SER A 278 30.47 -8.41 -30.20
CA SER A 278 31.42 -8.05 -31.26
C SER A 278 30.74 -8.13 -32.64
N GLY A 279 30.74 -6.99 -33.37
CA GLY A 279 30.08 -6.86 -34.67
C GLY A 279 28.55 -6.66 -34.62
N GLY A 280 27.93 -6.61 -33.44
CA GLY A 280 26.52 -6.27 -33.26
C GLY A 280 26.29 -4.76 -33.38
N ASN A 281 25.34 -4.36 -34.22
CA ASN A 281 25.02 -2.98 -34.54
C ASN A 281 23.51 -2.79 -34.65
N LEU A 282 23.09 -1.53 -34.66
CA LEU A 282 21.76 -1.08 -35.03
C LEU A 282 21.82 -0.36 -36.37
N GLN A 283 20.69 -0.40 -37.09
CA GLN A 283 20.46 0.40 -38.28
C GLN A 283 19.00 0.88 -38.32
N ILE A 284 18.77 1.98 -39.03
CA ILE A 284 17.44 2.47 -39.44
C ILE A 284 17.35 2.44 -40.97
N THR A 285 16.14 2.39 -41.52
CA THR A 285 15.92 2.48 -42.99
C THR A 285 15.19 3.75 -43.40
N SER A 286 14.72 4.55 -42.45
CA SER A 286 14.16 5.88 -42.66
C SER A 286 14.77 6.85 -41.67
N ASN A 287 14.93 8.10 -42.09
CA ASN A 287 15.33 9.23 -41.26
C ASN A 287 14.50 10.49 -41.59
N THR A 288 13.35 10.31 -42.22
CA THR A 288 12.48 11.42 -42.62
C THR A 288 11.98 12.18 -41.38
N GLY A 289 12.09 13.51 -41.42
CA GLY A 289 11.56 14.39 -40.37
C GLY A 289 12.35 14.41 -39.06
N VAL A 290 13.49 13.72 -38.98
CA VAL A 290 14.38 13.76 -37.79
C VAL A 290 15.72 14.41 -38.11
N ALA A 291 16.33 15.04 -37.10
CA ALA A 291 17.65 15.64 -37.17
C ALA A 291 18.60 15.00 -36.16
N ALA A 292 19.80 14.60 -36.59
CA ALA A 292 20.82 14.11 -35.66
C ALA A 292 21.31 15.24 -34.74
N LYS A 293 21.59 14.89 -33.48
CA LYS A 293 22.33 15.79 -32.57
C LYS A 293 23.82 15.78 -32.91
N PHE A 294 24.54 16.83 -32.51
CA PHE A 294 25.95 17.01 -32.81
C PHE A 294 26.78 15.76 -32.47
N GLY A 295 27.59 15.30 -33.42
CA GLY A 295 28.45 14.12 -33.30
C GLY A 295 27.75 12.77 -33.45
N TYR A 296 26.43 12.73 -33.61
CA TYR A 296 25.68 11.53 -34.00
C TYR A 296 25.26 11.58 -35.47
N SER A 297 24.83 10.41 -35.99
CA SER A 297 24.34 10.26 -37.35
C SER A 297 23.02 9.51 -37.37
N VAL A 298 22.08 9.96 -38.18
CA VAL A 298 20.84 9.26 -38.55
C VAL A 298 20.87 8.82 -40.02
N ALA A 299 22.06 8.46 -40.52
CA ALA A 299 22.20 7.94 -41.87
C ALA A 299 21.51 6.56 -41.98
N ILE A 300 20.64 6.42 -42.97
CA ILE A 300 19.97 5.15 -43.26
C ILE A 300 20.99 4.08 -43.67
N ASN A 301 20.74 2.83 -43.28
CA ASN A 301 21.60 1.68 -43.59
C ASN A 301 23.06 1.80 -43.12
N THR A 302 23.34 2.71 -42.18
CA THR A 302 24.67 2.86 -41.56
C THR A 302 24.64 2.23 -40.17
N ASN A 303 25.66 1.43 -39.86
CA ASN A 303 25.82 0.80 -38.55
C ASN A 303 26.10 1.86 -37.47
N PHE A 304 25.40 1.75 -36.35
CA PHE A 304 25.69 2.49 -35.13
C PHE A 304 25.44 1.61 -33.90
N THR A 305 26.14 1.87 -32.80
CA THR A 305 25.81 1.32 -31.48
C THR A 305 24.93 2.27 -30.68
N THR A 306 25.09 3.58 -30.89
CA THR A 306 24.23 4.62 -30.33
C THR A 306 23.94 5.69 -31.38
N THR A 307 22.72 6.21 -31.41
CA THR A 307 22.39 7.44 -32.12
C THR A 307 21.45 8.31 -31.28
N VAL A 308 21.56 9.62 -31.42
CA VAL A 308 20.70 10.60 -30.77
C VAL A 308 20.18 11.58 -31.80
N PHE A 309 18.85 11.79 -31.80
CA PHE A 309 18.17 12.62 -32.78
C PHE A 309 16.95 13.30 -32.19
N THR A 310 16.45 14.32 -32.89
CA THR A 310 15.24 15.04 -32.55
C THR A 310 14.21 14.99 -33.67
N GLY A 311 12.93 15.13 -33.33
CA GLY A 311 11.85 15.21 -34.31
C GLY A 311 10.48 15.31 -33.66
N LEU A 312 9.44 15.51 -34.48
CA LEU A 312 8.06 15.48 -34.02
C LEU A 312 7.61 14.03 -33.77
N LEU A 313 6.53 13.87 -32.99
CA LEU A 313 6.01 12.56 -32.57
C LEU A 313 5.86 11.56 -33.73
N ALA A 314 5.25 12.00 -34.84
CA ALA A 314 4.98 11.15 -36.00
C ALA A 314 6.28 10.70 -36.69
N ASP A 315 7.21 11.63 -36.89
CA ASP A 315 8.48 11.36 -37.58
C ASP A 315 9.38 10.45 -36.75
N VAL A 316 9.47 10.70 -35.45
CA VAL A 316 10.25 9.87 -34.52
C VAL A 316 9.71 8.44 -34.51
N ASN A 317 8.40 8.26 -34.39
CA ASN A 317 7.79 6.92 -34.41
C ASN A 317 7.95 6.24 -35.78
N ALA A 318 7.93 6.99 -36.88
CA ALA A 318 8.21 6.45 -38.21
C ALA A 318 9.66 5.95 -38.33
N VAL A 319 10.63 6.65 -37.76
CA VAL A 319 12.04 6.22 -37.73
C VAL A 319 12.21 4.98 -36.84
N LEU A 320 11.68 5.00 -35.62
CA LEU A 320 11.75 3.87 -34.68
C LEU A 320 11.11 2.59 -35.25
N ALA A 321 10.04 2.71 -36.03
CA ALA A 321 9.41 1.57 -36.71
C ALA A 321 10.34 0.88 -37.75
N THR A 322 11.39 1.56 -38.20
CA THR A 322 12.40 1.01 -39.13
C THR A 322 13.65 0.47 -38.45
N LEU A 323 13.71 0.52 -37.12
CA LEU A 323 14.87 0.08 -36.37
C LEU A 323 15.09 -1.43 -36.55
N ARG A 324 16.35 -1.81 -36.74
CA ARG A 324 16.76 -3.21 -36.87
C ARG A 324 18.10 -3.46 -36.21
N TYR A 325 18.23 -4.65 -35.64
CA TYR A 325 19.51 -5.20 -35.22
C TYR A 325 20.22 -5.82 -36.42
N VAL A 326 21.53 -5.57 -36.52
CA VAL A 326 22.41 -6.10 -37.56
C VAL A 326 23.61 -6.74 -36.88
N GLY A 327 23.77 -8.05 -37.03
CA GLY A 327 24.86 -8.79 -36.40
C GLY A 327 24.90 -10.22 -36.89
N GLY A 328 26.11 -10.72 -37.18
CA GLY A 328 26.33 -12.06 -37.74
C GLY A 328 26.47 -13.17 -36.69
N SER A 329 26.24 -12.91 -35.41
CA SER A 329 26.46 -13.88 -34.33
C SER A 329 25.19 -14.13 -33.52
N ALA A 330 24.90 -15.41 -33.30
CA ALA A 330 23.82 -15.94 -32.45
C ALA A 330 23.98 -15.60 -30.96
N ASN A 331 25.09 -14.98 -30.54
CA ASN A 331 25.35 -14.60 -29.16
C ASN A 331 24.97 -13.14 -28.90
N VAL A 332 23.67 -12.89 -28.73
CA VAL A 332 23.12 -11.65 -28.14
C VAL A 332 22.93 -11.81 -26.62
N SER A 333 23.73 -12.67 -26.01
CA SER A 333 23.72 -12.99 -24.59
C SER A 333 23.90 -11.73 -23.75
N SER A 334 22.84 -11.23 -23.11
CA SER A 334 22.74 -9.98 -22.33
C SER A 334 22.60 -8.66 -23.11
N THR A 335 22.44 -8.73 -24.43
CA THR A 335 22.27 -7.54 -25.27
C THR A 335 20.85 -7.02 -25.18
N SER A 336 20.70 -5.70 -25.03
CA SER A 336 19.40 -5.03 -25.08
C SER A 336 19.47 -3.76 -25.92
N VAL A 337 18.31 -3.32 -26.39
CA VAL A 337 18.14 -2.02 -27.01
C VAL A 337 17.46 -1.10 -26.00
N LYS A 338 18.18 -0.06 -25.59
CA LYS A 338 17.67 1.00 -24.72
C LYS A 338 17.22 2.16 -25.59
N VAL A 339 15.95 2.52 -25.47
CA VAL A 339 15.39 3.74 -26.08
C VAL A 339 15.04 4.70 -24.98
N THR A 340 15.52 5.92 -25.10
CA THR A 340 15.30 7.00 -24.12
C THR A 340 14.68 8.19 -24.83
N ALA A 341 13.69 8.83 -24.22
CA ALA A 341 13.02 10.00 -24.78
C ALA A 341 12.76 11.07 -23.73
N SER A 342 12.86 12.34 -24.14
CA SER A 342 12.50 13.52 -23.36
C SER A 342 11.99 14.63 -24.29
N LEU A 343 11.50 15.73 -23.70
CA LEU A 343 11.27 16.97 -24.42
C LEU A 343 12.62 17.56 -24.83
N GLU A 344 12.77 17.93 -26.11
CA GLU A 344 13.97 18.62 -26.60
C GLU A 344 14.00 20.06 -26.08
N ASN A 345 15.17 20.47 -25.57
CA ASN A 345 15.46 21.85 -25.24
C ASN A 345 16.68 22.34 -26.03
N ALA A 346 16.42 23.15 -27.05
CA ALA A 346 17.43 23.64 -27.98
C ALA A 346 18.51 24.53 -27.32
N SER A 347 18.28 25.05 -26.11
CA SER A 347 19.30 25.79 -25.37
C SER A 347 20.40 24.90 -24.81
N TYR A 348 20.18 23.58 -24.74
CA TYR A 348 21.17 22.60 -24.28
C TYR A 348 21.75 21.84 -25.48
N VAL A 349 23.08 21.86 -25.60
CA VAL A 349 23.77 21.18 -26.71
C VAL A 349 24.47 19.94 -26.17
N LEU A 350 24.18 18.79 -26.77
CA LEU A 350 24.83 17.52 -26.48
C LEU A 350 26.17 17.42 -27.22
N ASN A 351 27.23 17.10 -26.49
CA ASN A 351 28.49 16.68 -27.06
C ASN A 351 28.52 15.15 -27.12
N ALA A 352 28.40 14.55 -28.31
CA ALA A 352 28.42 13.09 -28.46
C ALA A 352 29.74 12.43 -28.02
N VAL A 353 30.84 13.18 -27.96
CA VAL A 353 32.17 12.62 -27.70
C VAL A 353 32.30 12.19 -26.23
N ASN A 354 31.80 13.00 -25.31
CA ASN A 354 31.77 12.68 -23.87
C ASN A 354 30.37 12.33 -23.35
N GLY A 355 29.31 12.63 -24.12
CA GLY A 355 27.92 12.38 -23.73
C GLY A 355 27.30 13.44 -22.82
N HIS A 356 27.99 14.58 -22.62
CA HIS A 356 27.56 15.65 -21.70
C HIS A 356 26.72 16.71 -22.43
N PHE A 357 25.84 17.39 -21.70
CA PHE A 357 25.17 18.59 -22.20
C PHE A 357 25.84 19.85 -21.72
N TYR A 358 25.78 20.89 -22.56
CA TYR A 358 26.30 22.20 -22.27
C TYR A 358 25.21 23.25 -22.47
N TYR A 359 25.24 24.28 -21.64
CA TYR A 359 24.32 25.41 -21.68
C TYR A 359 25.12 26.70 -21.46
N LEU A 360 24.81 27.75 -22.23
CA LEU A 360 25.37 29.08 -21.99
C LEU A 360 24.50 29.82 -20.98
N ASN A 361 24.99 29.99 -19.75
CA ASN A 361 24.36 30.88 -18.80
C ASN A 361 24.77 32.33 -19.11
N THR A 362 23.83 33.08 -19.68
CA THR A 362 24.04 34.48 -20.10
C THR A 362 24.00 35.48 -18.95
N THR A 363 23.69 35.04 -17.72
CA THR A 363 23.72 35.88 -16.52
C THR A 363 25.16 36.31 -16.24
N LEU A 364 25.37 37.62 -16.13
CA LEU A 364 26.71 38.19 -15.88
C LEU A 364 27.04 38.12 -14.39
N LEU A 365 27.76 37.07 -13.98
CA LEU A 365 28.06 36.80 -12.58
C LEU A 365 29.57 36.85 -12.30
N ASN A 366 29.94 37.29 -11.11
CA ASN A 366 31.29 37.03 -10.61
C ASN A 366 31.49 35.52 -10.46
N TYR A 367 32.72 35.04 -10.60
CA TYR A 367 32.99 33.61 -10.63
C TYR A 367 32.57 32.91 -9.32
N ASN A 368 33.06 33.43 -8.19
CA ASN A 368 32.77 32.94 -6.85
C ASN A 368 32.31 34.10 -5.95
N THR A 369 31.11 33.99 -5.40
CA THR A 369 30.61 34.77 -4.27
C THR A 369 29.96 33.79 -3.31
N THR A 370 29.82 34.12 -2.02
CA THR A 370 29.35 33.17 -0.99
C THR A 370 27.94 32.59 -1.21
N THR A 371 27.16 33.09 -2.19
CA THR A 371 25.78 32.63 -2.46
C THR A 371 25.25 32.84 -3.89
N THR A 372 25.95 33.57 -4.78
CA THR A 372 25.39 34.03 -6.07
C THR A 372 26.38 33.98 -7.24
N GLY A 373 27.53 33.30 -7.08
CA GLY A 373 28.54 33.22 -8.12
C GLY A 373 28.12 32.36 -9.30
N ALA A 374 28.86 32.44 -10.41
CA ALA A 374 28.66 31.60 -11.59
C ALA A 374 28.69 30.09 -11.24
N ARG A 375 29.51 29.72 -10.26
CA ARG A 375 29.61 28.36 -9.71
C ARG A 375 28.32 27.90 -9.03
N ASP A 376 27.79 28.70 -8.10
CA ASP A 376 26.57 28.37 -7.37
C ASP A 376 25.36 28.36 -8.30
N ALA A 377 25.32 29.29 -9.25
CA ALA A 377 24.29 29.33 -10.28
C ALA A 377 24.30 28.05 -11.14
N ALA A 378 25.48 27.57 -11.56
CA ALA A 378 25.59 26.32 -12.29
C ALA A 378 25.09 25.12 -11.45
N LYS A 379 25.48 25.06 -10.17
CA LYS A 379 25.09 23.99 -9.24
C LYS A 379 23.60 23.98 -8.90
N ALA A 380 22.93 25.12 -9.01
CA ALA A 380 21.48 25.23 -8.85
C ALA A 380 20.69 24.75 -10.08
N MET A 381 21.35 24.56 -11.23
CA MET A 381 20.72 24.06 -12.45
C MET A 381 20.68 22.53 -12.45
N SER A 382 19.63 21.99 -13.08
CA SER A 382 19.56 20.57 -13.42
C SER A 382 19.00 20.36 -14.81
N TYR A 383 19.57 19.39 -15.53
CA TYR A 383 19.11 18.98 -16.85
C TYR A 383 19.24 17.47 -17.03
N GLN A 384 18.19 16.81 -17.53
CA GLN A 384 18.11 15.34 -17.65
C GLN A 384 18.49 14.57 -16.36
N GLY A 385 18.18 15.15 -15.19
CA GLY A 385 18.48 14.60 -13.87
C GLY A 385 19.91 14.80 -13.38
N GLN A 386 20.74 15.49 -14.15
CA GLN A 386 22.12 15.81 -13.79
C GLN A 386 22.17 17.20 -13.18
N THR A 387 22.96 17.37 -12.12
CA THR A 387 23.27 18.68 -11.54
C THR A 387 24.30 19.38 -12.41
N GLY A 388 24.11 20.67 -12.69
CA GLY A 388 25.04 21.46 -13.47
C GLY A 388 26.31 21.81 -12.70
N TYR A 389 27.40 22.04 -13.42
CA TYR A 389 28.65 22.60 -12.90
C TYR A 389 29.28 23.50 -13.96
N VAL A 390 30.18 24.42 -13.56
CA VAL A 390 30.88 25.26 -14.55
C VAL A 390 31.82 24.35 -15.35
N ALA A 391 31.76 24.44 -16.67
CA ALA A 391 32.32 23.43 -17.56
C ALA A 391 33.81 23.16 -17.35
N THR A 392 34.17 21.90 -17.38
CA THR A 392 35.55 21.40 -17.37
C THR A 392 35.96 21.11 -18.80
N ILE A 393 37.17 21.50 -19.21
CA ILE A 393 37.62 21.31 -20.59
C ILE A 393 38.88 20.45 -20.59
N THR A 394 38.70 19.18 -20.90
CA THR A 394 39.71 18.13 -20.74
C THR A 394 40.39 17.72 -22.04
N SER A 395 39.91 18.22 -23.19
CA SER A 395 40.44 17.85 -24.50
C SER A 395 40.29 18.95 -25.55
N THR A 396 41.08 18.86 -26.63
CA THR A 396 40.95 19.76 -27.78
C THR A 396 39.56 19.68 -28.42
N ALA A 397 39.00 18.47 -28.55
CA ALA A 397 37.70 18.26 -29.17
C ALA A 397 36.57 18.95 -28.37
N GLU A 398 36.62 18.85 -27.05
CA GLU A 398 35.69 19.52 -26.15
C GLU A 398 35.83 21.04 -26.19
N ASN A 399 37.06 21.54 -26.19
CA ASN A 399 37.33 22.98 -26.28
C ASN A 399 36.79 23.58 -27.59
N THR A 400 37.01 22.89 -28.72
CA THR A 400 36.46 23.27 -30.02
C THR A 400 34.93 23.15 -30.05
N PHE A 401 34.37 22.11 -29.42
CA PHE A 401 32.93 21.94 -29.32
C PHE A 401 32.28 23.14 -28.61
N ILE A 402 32.80 23.52 -27.44
CA ILE A 402 32.29 24.65 -26.65
C ILE A 402 32.43 25.95 -27.43
N SER A 403 33.60 26.19 -28.03
CA SER A 403 33.86 27.43 -28.78
C SER A 403 33.00 27.56 -30.06
N THR A 404 32.50 26.45 -30.60
CA THR A 404 31.68 26.45 -31.82
C THR A 404 30.19 26.45 -31.54
N ASN A 405 29.74 25.69 -30.54
CA ASN A 405 28.32 25.37 -30.36
C ASN A 405 27.66 26.08 -29.16
N ILE A 406 28.45 26.58 -28.21
CA ILE A 406 27.95 27.20 -26.97
C ILE A 406 28.40 28.65 -26.85
N ALA A 407 29.54 28.99 -27.45
CA ALA A 407 30.18 30.30 -27.31
C ALA A 407 29.63 31.36 -28.28
N SER A 408 28.49 31.95 -27.96
CA SER A 408 27.99 33.15 -28.65
C SER A 408 28.55 34.46 -28.08
N ALA A 409 29.56 34.39 -27.20
CA ALA A 409 30.10 35.53 -26.47
C ALA A 409 31.61 35.41 -26.19
N GLU A 410 32.22 36.51 -25.77
CA GLU A 410 33.61 36.61 -25.31
C GLU A 410 33.66 36.52 -23.78
N ASN A 411 34.82 36.13 -23.23
CA ASN A 411 35.09 36.11 -21.79
C ASN A 411 34.05 35.31 -21.01
N ILE A 412 34.04 33.99 -21.24
CA ILE A 412 33.07 33.06 -20.64
C ILE A 412 33.76 32.20 -19.58
N TRP A 413 33.22 32.18 -18.36
CA TRP A 413 33.76 31.43 -17.23
C TRP A 413 33.76 29.92 -17.51
N ILE A 414 34.87 29.28 -17.15
CA ILE A 414 35.06 27.82 -17.14
C ILE A 414 35.54 27.37 -15.75
N GLY A 415 35.45 26.08 -15.45
CA GLY A 415 35.69 25.53 -14.11
C GLY A 415 37.15 25.57 -13.62
N ALA A 416 38.09 26.13 -14.37
CA ALA A 416 39.51 26.13 -14.03
C ALA A 416 39.87 27.23 -13.02
N THR A 417 40.61 26.88 -11.97
CA THR A 417 41.01 27.79 -10.89
C THR A 417 42.32 27.36 -10.21
N ASP A 418 43.04 28.32 -9.65
CA ASP A 418 44.18 28.10 -8.75
C ASP A 418 44.06 28.87 -7.42
N ASP A 419 42.84 29.29 -7.05
CA ASP A 419 42.49 30.09 -5.86
C ASP A 419 43.02 29.55 -4.52
N LEU A 420 43.28 28.25 -4.44
CA LEU A 420 43.86 27.59 -3.27
C LEU A 420 45.39 27.71 -3.20
N VAL A 421 46.05 27.57 -4.34
CA VAL A 421 47.51 27.54 -4.45
C VAL A 421 47.92 28.14 -5.78
N GLU A 422 48.44 29.37 -5.71
CA GLU A 422 48.98 30.14 -6.83
C GLU A 422 49.82 29.29 -7.80
N GLY A 423 49.51 29.40 -9.09
CA GLY A 423 50.18 28.68 -10.17
C GLY A 423 49.87 27.18 -10.22
N THR A 424 48.94 26.69 -9.39
CA THR A 424 48.47 25.30 -9.39
C THR A 424 47.04 25.20 -9.87
N TRP A 425 46.89 25.14 -11.19
CA TRP A 425 45.61 25.14 -11.87
C TRP A 425 44.91 23.77 -11.83
N LYS A 426 43.69 23.78 -11.31
CA LYS A 426 42.82 22.62 -11.14
C LYS A 426 41.43 22.88 -11.70
N TRP A 427 40.71 21.81 -11.99
CA TRP A 427 39.26 21.88 -12.19
C TRP A 427 38.56 21.99 -10.83
N ASP A 428 37.55 22.86 -10.77
CA ASP A 428 36.80 23.27 -9.59
C ASP A 428 36.63 22.15 -8.54
N THR A 429 37.27 22.33 -7.40
CA THR A 429 37.33 21.37 -6.29
C THR A 429 35.99 21.16 -5.55
N ASN A 430 35.02 22.07 -5.69
CA ASN A 430 33.75 22.07 -4.92
C ASN A 430 32.49 22.16 -5.80
N GLY A 431 32.66 22.26 -7.12
CA GLY A 431 31.60 22.43 -8.12
C GLY A 431 30.81 21.17 -8.47
N GLY A 432 31.28 20.00 -8.04
CA GLY A 432 30.61 18.72 -8.30
C GLY A 432 30.86 18.14 -9.70
N SER A 433 31.83 18.69 -10.45
CA SER A 433 32.25 18.12 -11.73
C SER A 433 32.94 16.75 -11.55
N PRO A 434 32.94 15.89 -12.58
CA PRO A 434 33.64 14.61 -12.54
C PRO A 434 35.16 14.74 -12.35
N GLU A 435 35.74 15.87 -12.76
CA GLU A 435 37.17 16.22 -12.68
C GLU A 435 37.53 17.08 -11.46
N ALA A 436 36.61 17.26 -10.51
CA ALA A 436 36.82 18.13 -9.37
C ALA A 436 38.15 17.84 -8.64
N GLY A 437 38.99 18.87 -8.53
CA GLY A 437 40.30 18.83 -7.88
C GLY A 437 41.44 18.24 -8.70
N LYS A 438 41.18 17.76 -9.92
CA LYS A 438 42.22 17.30 -10.85
C LYS A 438 43.04 18.47 -11.36
N ARG A 439 44.37 18.36 -11.26
CA ARG A 439 45.32 19.34 -11.77
C ARG A 439 45.57 19.11 -13.26
N PHE A 440 45.71 20.19 -14.02
CA PHE A 440 46.03 20.12 -15.44
C PHE A 440 47.20 21.03 -15.85
N TRP A 441 47.59 22.00 -15.02
CA TRP A 441 48.69 22.93 -15.32
C TRP A 441 49.46 23.33 -14.05
N THR A 442 50.74 23.65 -14.21
CA THR A 442 51.62 24.15 -13.13
C THR A 442 52.52 25.26 -13.64
N GLY A 443 52.54 26.39 -12.92
CA GLY A 443 53.31 27.59 -13.23
C GLY A 443 52.48 28.69 -13.90
N THR A 444 53.15 29.79 -14.24
CA THR A 444 52.59 30.93 -14.97
C THR A 444 52.60 30.66 -16.49
N SER A 445 52.72 31.70 -17.31
CA SER A 445 52.73 31.63 -18.77
C SER A 445 53.89 30.86 -19.38
N THR A 446 54.93 30.58 -18.60
CA THR A 446 56.04 29.68 -18.95
C THR A 446 55.92 28.31 -18.29
N GLY A 447 54.75 28.00 -17.71
CA GLY A 447 54.45 26.76 -17.02
C GLY A 447 54.35 25.55 -17.96
N SER A 448 53.85 24.45 -17.44
CA SER A 448 53.71 23.20 -18.18
C SER A 448 52.47 22.44 -17.77
N LYS A 449 51.97 21.60 -18.70
CA LYS A 449 50.86 20.69 -18.43
C LYS A 449 51.22 19.69 -17.35
N TYR A 450 50.23 19.30 -16.54
CA TYR A 450 50.36 18.30 -15.49
C TYR A 450 49.53 17.06 -15.83
N THR A 451 50.18 15.96 -16.17
CA THR A 451 49.52 14.76 -16.72
C THR A 451 49.24 13.66 -15.71
N ALA A 452 49.83 13.72 -14.51
CA ALA A 452 49.73 12.63 -13.52
C ALA A 452 48.31 12.42 -12.99
N ASP A 453 47.45 13.43 -13.09
CA ASP A 453 46.03 13.36 -12.72
C ASP A 453 45.12 12.84 -13.84
N GLY A 454 45.67 12.58 -15.03
CA GLY A 454 44.97 12.03 -16.19
C GLY A 454 44.40 13.08 -17.16
N ILE A 455 44.69 14.37 -16.96
CA ILE A 455 44.28 15.47 -17.83
C ILE A 455 45.50 16.03 -18.55
N ASP A 456 45.53 16.00 -19.89
CA ASP A 456 46.66 16.50 -20.70
C ASP A 456 46.22 17.62 -21.66
N PHE A 457 45.42 18.55 -21.15
CA PHE A 457 44.89 19.65 -21.95
C PHE A 457 44.89 20.98 -21.21
N ALA A 458 45.33 22.02 -21.92
CA ALA A 458 45.26 23.41 -21.52
C ALA A 458 45.24 24.25 -22.81
N SER A 459 44.48 25.34 -22.83
CA SER A 459 44.36 26.22 -24.00
C SER A 459 44.64 27.68 -23.67
N TRP A 460 45.61 27.93 -22.79
CA TRP A 460 46.03 29.28 -22.41
C TRP A 460 46.40 30.13 -23.63
N SER A 461 45.97 31.38 -23.64
CA SER A 461 46.39 32.35 -24.64
C SER A 461 47.89 32.64 -24.53
N SER A 462 48.48 33.22 -25.58
CA SER A 462 49.89 33.60 -25.53
C SER A 462 50.12 34.59 -24.38
N GLY A 463 51.00 34.23 -23.46
CA GLY A 463 51.29 35.04 -22.28
C GLY A 463 50.48 34.65 -21.04
N GLU A 464 49.60 33.66 -21.10
CA GLU A 464 48.75 33.19 -19.98
C GLU A 464 49.14 31.80 -19.46
N PRO A 465 48.83 31.45 -18.19
CA PRO A 465 48.24 32.30 -17.16
C PRO A 465 49.29 33.24 -16.55
N ASN A 466 48.97 34.51 -16.30
CA ASN A 466 49.97 35.52 -15.95
C ASN A 466 49.85 36.08 -14.52
N ASN A 467 48.76 35.77 -13.82
CA ASN A 467 48.44 36.25 -12.48
C ASN A 467 48.55 37.78 -12.30
N SER A 468 48.13 38.56 -13.30
CA SER A 468 48.22 40.01 -13.31
C SER A 468 47.11 40.63 -12.46
N GLY A 469 47.33 40.68 -11.15
CA GLY A 469 46.39 41.28 -10.20
C GLY A 469 45.62 40.27 -9.37
N ASN A 470 46.24 39.13 -9.06
CA ASN A 470 45.65 38.03 -8.28
C ASN A 470 44.45 37.41 -9.04
N GLU A 471 44.78 36.75 -10.14
CA GLU A 471 43.85 36.26 -11.16
C GLU A 471 43.64 34.75 -11.03
N ASP A 472 42.69 34.35 -10.17
CA ASP A 472 42.60 32.93 -9.76
C ASP A 472 41.65 32.06 -10.61
N TYR A 473 41.02 32.59 -11.66
CA TYR A 473 39.89 31.95 -12.36
C TYR A 473 39.97 32.07 -13.87
N ALA A 474 39.74 30.96 -14.58
CA ALA A 474 39.86 30.94 -16.03
C ALA A 474 38.56 31.32 -16.77
N LEU A 475 38.72 32.09 -17.86
CA LEU A 475 37.72 32.30 -18.91
C LEU A 475 38.19 31.67 -20.21
N THR A 476 37.26 31.24 -21.05
CA THR A 476 37.50 30.84 -22.45
C THR A 476 37.02 31.90 -23.44
N ASN A 477 37.40 31.74 -24.72
CA ASN A 477 37.20 32.69 -25.82
C ASN A 477 37.81 34.06 -25.55
N TRP A 478 38.99 34.06 -24.94
CA TRP A 478 39.78 35.26 -24.76
C TRP A 478 40.20 35.84 -26.11
N GLY A 479 39.96 37.15 -26.29
CA GLY A 479 40.31 37.89 -27.50
C GLY A 479 39.35 37.72 -28.68
N GLY A 480 38.21 37.03 -28.51
CA GLY A 480 37.20 36.92 -29.56
C GLY A 480 36.29 35.69 -29.47
N ILE A 481 35.06 35.83 -29.95
CA ILE A 481 34.07 34.74 -30.07
C ILE A 481 34.69 33.58 -30.88
N GLY A 482 34.60 32.37 -30.34
CA GLY A 482 35.04 31.15 -31.02
C GLY A 482 36.54 30.88 -31.01
N ARG A 483 37.36 31.69 -30.33
CA ARG A 483 38.83 31.49 -30.29
C ARG A 483 39.28 30.25 -29.53
N ALA A 484 38.49 29.76 -28.57
CA ALA A 484 38.84 28.62 -27.73
C ALA A 484 40.16 28.78 -26.94
N THR A 485 40.64 30.01 -26.72
CA THR A 485 41.83 30.29 -25.91
C THR A 485 41.44 30.90 -24.57
N TRP A 486 42.27 30.67 -23.54
CA TRP A 486 41.92 30.97 -22.15
C TRP A 486 42.71 32.16 -21.59
N ASN A 487 42.15 32.80 -20.58
CA ASN A 487 42.79 33.84 -19.76
C ASN A 487 42.45 33.58 -18.29
N ASP A 488 43.40 33.78 -17.39
CA ASP A 488 43.16 33.82 -15.95
C ASP A 488 42.76 35.23 -15.53
N CYS A 489 41.75 35.36 -14.67
CA CYS A 489 41.20 36.65 -14.26
C CYS A 489 40.76 36.65 -12.79
N PRO A 490 40.62 37.83 -12.15
CA PRO A 490 40.09 37.91 -10.79
C PRO A 490 38.64 37.44 -10.76
N ALA A 491 38.11 37.10 -9.58
CA ALA A 491 36.71 36.65 -9.43
C ALA A 491 35.67 37.62 -10.04
N THR A 492 36.01 38.91 -10.12
CA THR A 492 35.16 39.96 -10.71
C THR A 492 35.18 40.00 -12.23
N GLY A 493 36.02 39.22 -12.89
CA GLY A 493 36.24 39.20 -14.34
C GLY A 493 37.31 40.19 -14.81
N CYS A 494 37.77 39.96 -16.04
CA CYS A 494 38.66 40.81 -16.82
C CYS A 494 37.97 41.13 -18.16
N GLY A 495 37.77 42.41 -18.47
CA GLY A 495 37.05 42.81 -19.69
C GLY A 495 35.52 42.67 -19.63
N ALA A 496 34.87 42.89 -20.78
CA ALA A 496 33.41 42.83 -20.91
C ALA A 496 32.97 41.39 -21.17
N GLY A 497 32.11 40.84 -20.30
CA GLY A 497 31.65 39.46 -20.37
C GLY A 497 31.97 38.69 -19.10
N ARG A 498 30.96 37.99 -18.56
CA ARG A 498 30.98 37.22 -17.31
C ARG A 498 29.93 36.11 -17.33
N GLN A 499 29.63 35.64 -18.53
CA GLN A 499 28.74 34.51 -18.75
C GLN A 499 29.48 33.23 -18.33
N SER A 500 28.78 32.14 -18.09
CA SER A 500 29.42 30.85 -17.80
C SER A 500 28.92 29.75 -18.73
N VAL A 501 29.82 28.85 -19.08
CA VAL A 501 29.41 27.57 -19.68
C VAL A 501 29.07 26.64 -18.53
N VAL A 502 27.84 26.14 -18.52
CA VAL A 502 27.37 25.12 -17.58
C VAL A 502 27.36 23.79 -18.29
N GLU A 503 27.89 22.77 -17.64
CA GLU A 503 28.00 21.40 -18.12
C GLU A 503 27.18 20.46 -17.23
N PHE A 504 26.58 19.44 -17.86
CA PHE A 504 25.77 18.41 -17.23
C PHE A 504 26.25 17.05 -17.73
N GLY A 505 26.98 16.33 -16.89
CA GLY A 505 27.67 15.09 -17.26
C GLY A 505 28.12 14.29 -16.05
N THR A 506 28.41 13.00 -16.26
CA THR A 506 29.14 12.15 -15.32
C THR A 506 30.36 11.53 -16.00
N ASN A 507 31.23 10.84 -15.26
CA ASN A 507 32.36 10.10 -15.86
C ASN A 507 31.92 8.95 -16.81
N ALA A 508 30.64 8.61 -16.88
CA ALA A 508 30.11 7.59 -17.76
C ALA A 508 29.62 8.20 -19.08
N ALA A 509 29.78 7.46 -20.18
CA ALA A 509 29.14 7.80 -21.44
C ALA A 509 27.62 7.66 -21.30
N ASP A 510 26.97 8.73 -20.85
CA ASP A 510 25.54 8.74 -20.53
C ASP A 510 24.67 8.81 -21.80
N ASN A 511 25.27 8.91 -22.99
CA ASN A 511 24.59 9.06 -24.29
C ASN A 511 23.51 10.15 -24.25
N GLY A 512 23.73 11.21 -23.45
CA GLY A 512 22.78 12.28 -23.21
C GLY A 512 21.66 11.98 -22.20
N PHE A 513 21.74 10.96 -21.33
CA PHE A 513 20.70 10.66 -20.33
C PHE A 513 21.23 9.91 -19.09
N ALA A 514 21.04 10.45 -17.88
CA ALA A 514 21.53 9.84 -16.63
C ALA A 514 20.49 8.93 -15.95
N VAL A 515 20.85 7.66 -15.69
CA VAL A 515 19.95 6.64 -15.09
C VAL A 515 19.29 7.11 -13.79
N GLY A 516 17.95 7.17 -13.78
CA GLY A 516 17.15 7.45 -12.57
C GLY A 516 16.54 8.86 -12.47
N ALA A 517 16.63 9.68 -13.52
CA ALA A 517 15.99 10.99 -13.55
C ALA A 517 14.45 10.92 -13.69
N THR A 518 13.75 11.94 -13.19
CA THR A 518 12.28 12.09 -13.28
C THR A 518 11.81 12.79 -14.56
N THR A 519 12.72 13.31 -15.39
CA THR A 519 12.41 14.19 -16.53
C THR A 519 12.51 13.52 -17.91
N TYR A 520 12.90 12.24 -17.97
CA TYR A 520 12.90 11.44 -19.19
C TYR A 520 12.37 10.04 -18.91
N SER A 521 11.88 9.35 -19.94
CA SER A 521 11.53 7.93 -19.85
C SER A 521 12.42 7.07 -20.72
N TYR A 522 12.55 5.81 -20.33
CA TYR A 522 13.28 4.81 -21.10
C TYR A 522 12.54 3.47 -21.11
N ALA A 523 12.80 2.70 -22.17
CA ALA A 523 12.42 1.29 -22.24
C ALA A 523 13.63 0.46 -22.66
N ASN A 524 13.75 -0.73 -22.10
CA ASN A 524 14.74 -1.72 -22.50
C ASN A 524 14.04 -2.88 -23.19
N MET A 525 14.50 -3.22 -24.38
CA MET A 525 14.10 -4.43 -25.10
C MET A 525 15.25 -5.43 -25.07
N THR A 526 15.04 -6.59 -24.46
CA THR A 526 16.05 -7.66 -24.48
C THR A 526 16.11 -8.33 -25.85
N LEU A 527 17.31 -8.59 -26.36
CA LEU A 527 17.50 -9.40 -27.56
C LEU A 527 17.74 -10.86 -27.16
N CYS A 528 16.81 -11.76 -27.52
CA CYS A 528 16.99 -13.21 -27.33
C CYS A 528 17.73 -13.83 -28.52
N GLY A 529 18.64 -14.77 -28.25
CA GLY A 529 19.30 -15.57 -29.28
C GLY A 529 18.45 -16.76 -29.74
N PRO A 530 19.02 -17.65 -30.58
CA PRO A 530 18.36 -18.90 -30.94
C PRO A 530 18.18 -19.81 -29.71
N ALA A 531 17.12 -20.63 -29.73
CA ALA A 531 16.83 -21.58 -28.66
C ALA A 531 17.93 -22.65 -28.54
N THR A 532 18.35 -22.93 -27.31
CA THR A 532 19.38 -23.94 -27.00
C THR A 532 18.96 -24.92 -25.90
N LYS A 533 18.03 -24.52 -25.02
CA LYS A 533 17.61 -25.32 -23.87
C LYS A 533 16.15 -25.12 -23.50
N LEU A 534 15.63 -26.07 -22.73
CA LEU A 534 14.36 -25.98 -22.03
C LEU A 534 14.60 -25.68 -20.56
N ALA A 535 13.68 -24.96 -19.92
CA ALA A 535 13.70 -24.72 -18.48
C ALA A 535 12.29 -24.86 -17.90
N THR A 536 12.17 -25.67 -16.85
CA THR A 536 10.91 -25.84 -16.12
C THR A 536 10.68 -24.60 -15.25
N THR A 537 9.65 -23.81 -15.54
CA THR A 537 9.27 -22.62 -14.75
C THR A 537 8.11 -22.90 -13.80
N THR A 538 7.36 -23.97 -14.03
CA THR A 538 6.42 -24.52 -13.06
C THR A 538 6.54 -26.04 -13.11
N SER A 539 6.98 -26.64 -12.01
CA SER A 539 7.07 -28.09 -11.88
C SER A 539 5.68 -28.69 -11.63
N ALA A 540 5.46 -29.91 -12.10
CA ALA A 540 4.24 -30.63 -11.80
C ALA A 540 4.13 -30.97 -10.30
N ALA A 541 2.92 -30.91 -9.74
CA ALA A 541 2.64 -31.24 -8.34
C ALA A 541 1.26 -31.86 -8.12
N GLY A 542 1.04 -32.43 -6.94
CA GLY A 542 -0.23 -33.09 -6.57
C GLY A 542 -0.48 -34.37 -7.36
N SER A 543 0.54 -35.22 -7.45
CA SER A 543 0.47 -36.48 -8.19
C SER A 543 -0.27 -37.58 -7.42
N VAL A 544 -1.35 -38.07 -8.03
CA VAL A 544 -2.05 -39.29 -7.65
C VAL A 544 -2.04 -40.22 -8.86
N SER A 545 -1.68 -41.48 -8.66
CA SER A 545 -1.59 -42.44 -9.77
C SER A 545 -2.92 -42.54 -10.52
N GLY A 546 -2.86 -42.41 -11.85
CA GLY A 546 -4.04 -42.43 -12.73
C GLY A 546 -4.81 -41.11 -12.81
N VAL A 547 -4.34 -40.04 -12.15
CA VAL A 547 -4.99 -38.72 -12.10
C VAL A 547 -4.06 -37.65 -12.68
N ALA A 548 -4.63 -36.62 -13.32
CA ALA A 548 -3.88 -35.45 -13.73
C ALA A 548 -3.28 -34.71 -12.53
N PHE A 549 -2.10 -34.10 -12.72
CA PHE A 549 -1.47 -33.27 -11.71
C PHE A 549 -2.35 -32.07 -11.34
N THR A 550 -2.46 -31.75 -10.05
CA THR A 550 -3.20 -30.57 -9.61
C THR A 550 -2.48 -29.28 -9.98
N THR A 551 -1.15 -29.32 -10.08
CA THR A 551 -0.34 -28.25 -10.67
C THR A 551 0.25 -28.77 -11.98
N GLN A 552 -0.18 -28.17 -13.08
CA GLN A 552 0.31 -28.55 -14.41
C GLN A 552 1.67 -27.90 -14.71
N PRO A 553 2.58 -28.61 -15.39
CA PRO A 553 3.90 -28.06 -15.65
C PRO A 553 3.90 -27.01 -16.75
N VAL A 554 4.80 -26.05 -16.60
CA VAL A 554 5.10 -25.00 -17.58
C VAL A 554 6.59 -25.04 -17.90
N VAL A 555 6.91 -25.12 -19.19
CA VAL A 555 8.28 -25.22 -19.70
C VAL A 555 8.53 -24.05 -20.65
N THR A 556 9.60 -23.31 -20.38
CA THR A 556 10.05 -22.21 -21.25
C THR A 556 11.16 -22.68 -22.16
N ILE A 557 11.12 -22.23 -23.41
CA ILE A 557 12.17 -22.41 -24.39
C ILE A 557 13.11 -21.23 -24.27
N GLN A 558 14.38 -21.51 -24.02
CA GLN A 558 15.37 -20.48 -23.72
C GLN A 558 16.59 -20.55 -24.64
N ASP A 559 17.22 -19.38 -24.81
CA ASP A 559 18.55 -19.28 -25.41
C ASP A 559 19.66 -19.70 -24.43
N ALA A 560 20.92 -19.62 -24.87
CA ALA A 560 22.06 -19.99 -24.04
C ALA A 560 22.15 -19.16 -22.74
N SER A 561 21.64 -17.93 -22.76
CA SER A 561 21.66 -16.98 -21.64
C SER A 561 20.42 -17.01 -20.76
N SER A 562 19.51 -17.96 -21.00
CA SER A 562 18.26 -18.10 -20.27
C SER A 562 17.21 -17.04 -20.59
N ASN A 563 17.35 -16.31 -21.70
CA ASN A 563 16.26 -15.47 -22.20
C ASN A 563 15.20 -16.37 -22.84
N THR A 564 13.92 -16.04 -22.64
CA THR A 564 12.83 -16.76 -23.31
C THR A 564 12.86 -16.46 -24.81
N VAL A 565 12.85 -17.50 -25.64
CA VAL A 565 12.83 -17.36 -27.10
C VAL A 565 11.39 -17.18 -27.56
N THR A 566 10.92 -15.94 -27.50
CA THR A 566 9.51 -15.56 -27.66
C THR A 566 8.93 -15.83 -29.05
N ASN A 567 9.74 -16.00 -30.09
CA ASN A 567 9.23 -16.42 -31.41
C ASN A 567 9.20 -17.95 -31.59
N SER A 568 9.59 -18.74 -30.58
CA SER A 568 9.60 -20.20 -30.68
C SER A 568 8.19 -20.78 -30.54
N THR A 569 7.82 -21.61 -31.50
CA THR A 569 6.59 -22.42 -31.54
C THR A 569 6.88 -23.92 -31.39
N ALA A 570 8.05 -24.28 -30.85
CA ALA A 570 8.45 -25.68 -30.74
C ALA A 570 7.48 -26.48 -29.84
N THR A 571 7.30 -27.75 -30.17
CA THR A 571 6.46 -28.66 -29.38
C THR A 571 7.32 -29.39 -28.35
N VAL A 572 7.06 -29.15 -27.08
CA VAL A 572 7.74 -29.79 -25.95
C VAL A 572 7.02 -31.08 -25.61
N THR A 573 7.77 -32.17 -25.50
CA THR A 573 7.27 -33.51 -25.15
C THR A 573 7.71 -33.88 -23.74
N ALA A 574 6.79 -34.32 -22.90
CA ALA A 574 7.05 -34.87 -21.58
C ALA A 574 7.25 -36.39 -21.67
N THR A 575 8.22 -36.89 -20.91
CA THR A 575 8.51 -38.32 -20.72
C THR A 575 8.74 -38.59 -19.24
N VAL A 576 8.68 -39.85 -18.82
CA VAL A 576 8.89 -40.23 -17.42
C VAL A 576 9.88 -41.38 -17.30
N SER A 577 10.62 -41.40 -16.19
CA SER A 577 11.54 -42.49 -15.84
C SER A 577 10.85 -43.86 -15.83
N ALA A 578 11.65 -44.92 -16.01
CA ALA A 578 11.16 -46.30 -16.05
C ALA A 578 10.26 -46.65 -14.84
N GLY A 579 9.19 -47.41 -15.09
CA GLY A 579 8.22 -47.83 -14.08
C GLY A 579 7.03 -46.88 -13.88
N GLY A 580 6.95 -45.77 -14.64
CA GLY A 580 5.79 -44.89 -14.70
C GLY A 580 5.29 -44.73 -16.14
N THR A 581 4.01 -44.37 -16.32
CA THR A 581 3.40 -44.08 -17.62
C THR A 581 2.68 -42.74 -17.54
N LEU A 582 3.05 -41.77 -18.38
CA LEU A 582 2.34 -40.49 -18.44
C LEU A 582 0.94 -40.67 -19.05
N ILE A 583 -0.02 -39.88 -18.57
CA ILE A 583 -1.40 -39.84 -19.06
C ILE A 583 -1.79 -38.40 -19.40
N GLY A 584 -2.85 -38.23 -20.19
CA GLY A 584 -3.34 -36.90 -20.61
C GLY A 584 -2.52 -36.30 -21.76
N THR A 585 -2.34 -34.97 -21.76
CA THR A 585 -1.56 -34.31 -22.85
C THR A 585 -0.06 -34.38 -22.53
N THR A 586 0.65 -35.24 -23.25
CA THR A 586 2.10 -35.43 -23.09
C THR A 586 2.94 -34.52 -23.97
N THR A 587 2.30 -33.68 -24.79
CA THR A 587 2.94 -32.67 -25.63
C THR A 587 2.25 -31.33 -25.46
N ALA A 588 3.03 -30.25 -25.54
CA ALA A 588 2.53 -28.88 -25.51
C ALA A 588 3.30 -28.03 -26.53
N THR A 589 2.58 -27.35 -27.43
CA THR A 589 3.17 -26.39 -28.37
C THR A 589 3.40 -25.06 -27.65
N ALA A 590 4.61 -24.51 -27.80
CA ALA A 590 4.93 -23.23 -27.19
C ALA A 590 4.18 -22.07 -27.85
N VAL A 591 3.67 -21.16 -27.02
CA VAL A 591 3.17 -19.84 -27.41
C VAL A 591 4.05 -18.80 -26.73
N ASN A 592 4.61 -17.88 -27.51
CA ASN A 592 5.62 -16.93 -27.04
C ASN A 592 6.82 -17.61 -26.33
N GLY A 593 7.25 -18.77 -26.81
CA GLY A 593 8.34 -19.55 -26.18
C GLY A 593 7.94 -20.28 -24.90
N VAL A 594 6.66 -20.30 -24.51
CA VAL A 594 6.16 -20.97 -23.30
C VAL A 594 5.24 -22.13 -23.66
N ALA A 595 5.63 -23.35 -23.32
CA ALA A 595 4.82 -24.55 -23.45
C ALA A 595 4.10 -24.84 -22.12
N THR A 596 2.77 -24.75 -22.14
CA THR A 596 1.91 -25.01 -20.98
C THR A 596 1.20 -26.34 -21.17
N PHE A 597 1.44 -27.29 -20.26
CA PHE A 597 0.78 -28.60 -20.30
C PHE A 597 -0.61 -28.53 -19.66
N SER A 598 -1.52 -29.39 -20.10
CA SER A 598 -2.86 -29.50 -19.53
C SER A 598 -3.26 -30.95 -19.34
N ASN A 599 -3.95 -31.28 -18.25
CA ASN A 599 -4.35 -32.65 -17.94
C ASN A 599 -3.20 -33.69 -17.89
N LEU A 600 -1.93 -33.27 -17.86
CA LEU A 600 -0.80 -34.19 -17.73
C LEU A 600 -0.86 -34.83 -16.35
N GLY A 601 -0.67 -36.15 -16.31
CA GLY A 601 -0.61 -36.95 -15.10
C GLY A 601 0.30 -38.15 -15.27
N ILE A 602 0.32 -39.02 -14.28
CA ILE A 602 1.13 -40.24 -14.30
C ILE A 602 0.35 -41.42 -13.68
N THR A 603 0.45 -42.58 -14.30
CA THR A 603 0.05 -43.88 -13.74
C THR A 603 1.31 -44.63 -13.36
N ALA A 604 1.53 -44.86 -12.07
CA ALA A 604 2.71 -45.54 -11.56
C ALA A 604 2.50 -46.08 -10.13
N GLY A 605 3.46 -46.86 -9.61
CA GLY A 605 3.49 -47.28 -8.21
C GLY A 605 3.84 -46.12 -7.26
N SER A 606 3.74 -46.34 -5.94
CA SER A 606 4.10 -45.32 -4.95
C SER A 606 5.62 -45.17 -4.85
N ALA A 607 6.18 -44.26 -5.64
CA ALA A 607 7.59 -43.95 -5.68
C ALA A 607 7.84 -42.53 -6.22
N SER A 608 9.10 -42.10 -6.22
CA SER A 608 9.54 -40.89 -6.92
C SER A 608 9.91 -41.20 -8.36
N TYR A 609 9.39 -40.39 -9.28
CA TYR A 609 9.62 -40.49 -10.73
C TYR A 609 10.22 -39.18 -11.23
N THR A 610 11.01 -39.26 -12.29
CA THR A 610 11.56 -38.07 -12.96
C THR A 610 10.77 -37.81 -14.23
N ILE A 611 10.19 -36.61 -14.36
CA ILE A 611 9.58 -36.13 -15.60
C ILE A 611 10.64 -35.36 -16.37
N THR A 612 10.87 -35.75 -17.63
CA THR A 612 11.83 -35.12 -18.53
C THR A 612 11.10 -34.49 -19.70
N TYR A 613 11.36 -33.21 -19.95
CA TYR A 613 10.82 -32.43 -21.06
C TYR A 613 11.89 -32.26 -22.14
N SER A 614 11.55 -32.61 -23.38
CA SER A 614 12.45 -32.53 -24.54
C SER A 614 11.76 -31.90 -25.76
N SER A 615 12.55 -31.33 -26.68
CA SER A 615 12.04 -30.76 -27.94
C SER A 615 13.18 -30.73 -28.97
N GLY A 616 13.17 -31.66 -29.93
CA GLY A 616 14.20 -31.75 -30.96
C GLY A 616 15.62 -31.85 -30.38
N ALA A 617 16.52 -30.98 -30.83
CA ALA A 617 17.92 -30.92 -30.37
C ALA A 617 18.14 -30.00 -29.15
N LEU A 618 17.09 -29.42 -28.56
CA LEU A 618 17.23 -28.55 -27.39
C LEU A 618 17.65 -29.37 -26.16
N THR A 619 18.52 -28.80 -25.33
CA THR A 619 18.90 -29.40 -24.05
C THR A 619 17.66 -29.56 -23.17
N SER A 620 17.35 -30.80 -22.77
CA SER A 620 16.17 -31.14 -21.97
C SER A 620 16.26 -30.63 -20.52
N THR A 621 15.11 -30.44 -19.89
CA THR A 621 14.98 -30.16 -18.45
C THR A 621 14.17 -31.26 -17.78
N SER A 622 14.38 -31.49 -16.49
CA SER A 622 13.65 -32.50 -15.74
C SER A 622 13.46 -32.11 -14.28
N HIS A 623 12.47 -32.71 -13.63
CA HIS A 623 12.31 -32.64 -12.18
C HIS A 623 11.73 -33.95 -11.63
N SER A 624 11.89 -34.16 -10.33
CA SER A 624 11.31 -35.30 -9.63
C SER A 624 9.88 -35.00 -9.15
N ILE A 625 9.05 -36.05 -9.06
CA ILE A 625 7.70 -36.01 -8.49
C ILE A 625 7.42 -37.31 -7.75
N THR A 626 6.86 -37.24 -6.55
CA THR A 626 6.44 -38.42 -5.79
C THR A 626 4.98 -38.73 -6.10
N VAL A 627 4.70 -39.96 -6.52
CA VAL A 627 3.36 -40.43 -6.88
C VAL A 627 2.70 -41.05 -5.66
N SER A 628 1.54 -40.51 -5.27
CA SER A 628 0.70 -41.16 -4.26
C SER A 628 -0.07 -42.32 -4.88
N PRO A 629 -0.28 -43.44 -4.16
CA PRO A 629 -1.08 -44.55 -4.68
C PRO A 629 -2.49 -44.07 -5.02
N THR A 630 -3.08 -44.62 -6.08
CA THR A 630 -4.54 -44.60 -6.21
C THR A 630 -5.08 -45.38 -5.02
N ILE A 631 -5.84 -44.74 -4.13
CA ILE A 631 -6.62 -45.50 -3.14
C ILE A 631 -7.79 -46.13 -3.90
N ASN A 632 -7.52 -47.23 -4.62
CA ASN A 632 -8.57 -48.13 -5.09
C ASN A 632 -9.01 -48.95 -3.89
N GLY A 633 -9.82 -48.34 -3.03
CA GLY A 633 -10.57 -49.06 -2.02
C GLY A 633 -11.59 -49.95 -2.71
N GLY A 634 -11.25 -51.22 -2.93
CA GLY A 634 -12.29 -52.26 -2.94
C GLY A 634 -13.12 -52.13 -1.65
N PRO A 635 -14.44 -52.34 -1.68
CA PRO A 635 -15.31 -52.07 -0.55
C PRO A 635 -14.96 -53.05 0.59
N GLY A 636 -14.15 -52.61 1.54
CA GLY A 636 -13.67 -53.48 2.61
C GLY A 636 -12.60 -52.91 3.54
N VAL A 637 -12.12 -51.67 3.35
CA VAL A 637 -11.22 -51.01 4.28
C VAL A 637 -11.75 -49.62 4.58
N PHE A 638 -12.31 -49.46 5.78
CA PHE A 638 -13.00 -48.27 6.27
C PHE A 638 -12.29 -46.96 5.90
N SER A 639 -12.82 -46.29 4.88
CA SER A 639 -12.62 -44.88 4.63
C SER A 639 -13.21 -44.09 5.79
N SER A 640 -12.37 -43.36 6.52
CA SER A 640 -12.72 -42.25 7.41
C SER A 640 -14.03 -42.39 8.21
N ILE A 641 -13.95 -42.81 9.48
CA ILE A 641 -14.99 -42.42 10.44
C ILE A 641 -14.77 -40.92 10.70
N THR A 642 -15.44 -40.11 9.87
CA THR A 642 -15.70 -38.71 10.15
C THR A 642 -17.21 -38.57 10.09
N GLY A 643 -17.84 -38.59 11.25
CA GLY A 643 -19.27 -38.39 11.39
C GLY A 643 -19.78 -38.91 12.74
N THR A 644 -20.21 -38.00 13.60
CA THR A 644 -21.10 -38.28 14.73
C THR A 644 -22.36 -38.97 14.20
N SER A 645 -22.38 -40.30 14.24
CA SER A 645 -23.51 -41.11 13.82
C SER A 645 -24.25 -41.62 15.04
N VAL A 646 -25.26 -40.87 15.50
CA VAL A 646 -26.28 -41.40 16.42
C VAL A 646 -27.31 -42.12 15.55
N MET A 647 -27.28 -43.46 15.54
CA MET A 647 -28.34 -44.26 14.92
C MET A 647 -29.46 -44.46 15.96
N TYR A 648 -30.61 -43.82 15.77
CA TYR A 648 -31.84 -44.18 16.48
C TYR A 648 -32.44 -45.46 15.86
N GLY A 649 -32.82 -46.40 16.71
CA GLY A 649 -33.33 -47.73 16.33
C GLY A 649 -34.54 -47.67 15.39
N SER A 650 -34.56 -48.57 14.41
CA SER A 650 -35.67 -48.71 13.47
C SER A 650 -36.94 -49.20 14.18
N GLY A 651 -38.00 -48.39 14.07
CA GLY A 651 -39.37 -48.81 14.39
C GLY A 651 -39.82 -49.97 13.51
N GLY A 652 -40.66 -50.83 14.08
CA GLY A 652 -41.05 -52.12 13.51
C GLY A 652 -41.65 -52.05 12.10
N ALA A 653 -41.24 -52.98 11.24
CA ALA A 653 -41.88 -53.22 9.95
C ALA A 653 -43.21 -53.97 10.15
N GLY A 654 -44.26 -53.21 10.46
CA GLY A 654 -45.64 -53.65 10.33
C GLY A 654 -46.26 -53.09 9.04
N ARG A 655 -46.58 -54.00 8.11
CA ARG A 655 -47.46 -53.89 6.92
C ARG A 655 -46.84 -53.50 5.57
N LYS A 656 -47.17 -54.32 4.58
CA LYS A 656 -47.11 -54.03 3.14
C LYS A 656 -48.09 -52.88 2.82
N GLY A 657 -47.62 -51.83 2.16
CA GLY A 657 -48.45 -50.76 1.60
C GLY A 657 -47.61 -49.55 1.22
N SER A 658 -47.64 -49.17 -0.05
CA SER A 658 -46.89 -48.06 -0.67
C SER A 658 -47.09 -46.72 0.04
N ALA A 659 -46.02 -45.94 0.24
CA ALA A 659 -46.10 -44.51 0.50
C ALA A 659 -44.86 -43.77 -0.01
N TYR A 660 -45.10 -42.80 -0.89
CA TYR A 660 -44.21 -41.68 -1.23
C TYR A 660 -43.90 -40.87 0.05
N GLY A 661 -42.64 -40.48 0.25
CA GLY A 661 -42.23 -39.56 1.31
C GLY A 661 -40.87 -38.97 0.98
N GLY A 662 -40.83 -37.68 0.66
CA GLY A 662 -39.69 -36.98 0.09
C GLY A 662 -38.51 -36.76 1.04
N TYR A 663 -37.32 -36.68 0.44
CA TYR A 663 -36.08 -36.25 1.09
C TYR A 663 -35.89 -34.75 0.83
N TYR A 664 -35.84 -33.94 1.89
CA TYR A 664 -35.16 -32.65 1.84
C TYR A 664 -33.82 -32.80 2.52
N ALA A 665 -32.76 -32.72 1.73
CA ALA A 665 -31.39 -32.57 2.19
C ALA A 665 -31.03 -31.09 2.12
N THR A 666 -30.74 -30.46 3.26
CA THR A 666 -29.96 -29.23 3.31
C THR A 666 -28.50 -29.59 3.58
N ASN A 667 -27.64 -29.15 2.66
CA ASN A 667 -26.18 -29.27 2.62
C ASN A 667 -25.58 -30.62 2.17
N GLY A 668 -25.48 -30.74 0.84
CA GLY A 668 -24.39 -31.33 0.06
C GLY A 668 -23.61 -32.53 0.64
N THR A 669 -23.83 -33.73 0.08
CA THR A 669 -22.93 -34.41 -0.89
C THR A 669 -23.34 -35.88 -1.05
N LEU A 670 -23.15 -36.37 -2.27
CA LEU A 670 -22.98 -37.76 -2.74
C LEU A 670 -24.23 -38.63 -2.97
N THR A 671 -24.66 -38.62 -4.24
CA THR A 671 -25.47 -39.64 -4.90
C THR A 671 -24.60 -40.86 -5.23
N LEU A 672 -25.02 -42.07 -4.84
CA LEU A 672 -24.54 -43.32 -5.43
C LEU A 672 -25.64 -43.89 -6.33
N SER A 673 -25.55 -43.60 -7.63
CA SER A 673 -26.27 -44.31 -8.67
C SER A 673 -25.35 -45.36 -9.26
N GLY A 674 -25.68 -46.64 -9.08
CA GLY A 674 -24.95 -47.74 -9.68
C GLY A 674 -25.67 -49.05 -9.43
N THR A 675 -26.51 -49.44 -10.38
CA THR A 675 -27.04 -50.79 -10.54
C THR A 675 -25.91 -51.70 -11.01
N ASP A 676 -25.45 -52.62 -10.16
CA ASP A 676 -24.84 -53.86 -10.64
C ASP A 676 -25.19 -55.03 -9.72
N SER A 677 -25.68 -56.09 -10.34
CA SER A 677 -26.44 -57.21 -9.80
C SER A 677 -25.62 -58.49 -9.88
N SER A 678 -24.51 -58.57 -9.16
CA SER A 678 -23.75 -59.83 -9.05
C SER A 678 -23.09 -59.98 -7.69
N LEU A 679 -23.81 -60.65 -6.78
CA LEU A 679 -23.27 -61.14 -5.50
C LEU A 679 -22.86 -62.61 -5.67
N PRO A 680 -21.60 -62.99 -5.40
CA PRO A 680 -21.28 -64.31 -4.89
C PRO A 680 -21.52 -64.31 -3.38
N THR A 681 -22.43 -65.17 -2.96
CA THR A 681 -22.65 -65.62 -1.59
C THR A 681 -21.39 -66.28 -1.04
N ASP A 682 -20.78 -65.73 0.00
CA ASP A 682 -20.26 -66.47 1.19
C ASP A 682 -19.32 -65.60 2.03
N ALA A 683 -19.87 -65.00 3.09
CA ALA A 683 -19.13 -64.65 4.30
C ALA A 683 -20.11 -64.75 5.50
N PRO A 684 -19.69 -65.35 6.63
CA PRO A 684 -20.60 -65.75 7.70
C PRO A 684 -21.12 -64.51 8.43
N ALA A 685 -22.42 -64.26 8.33
CA ALA A 685 -23.09 -63.36 9.24
C ALA A 685 -23.03 -63.94 10.67
N ASN A 686 -22.58 -63.16 11.65
CA ASN A 686 -22.90 -63.39 13.07
C ASN A 686 -24.38 -63.08 13.32
N SER A 687 -25.22 -63.80 12.60
CA SER A 687 -26.60 -64.03 12.90
C SER A 687 -26.66 -65.52 13.21
N GLY A 688 -26.95 -65.89 14.45
CA GLY A 688 -27.56 -67.20 14.68
C GLY A 688 -28.87 -67.23 13.88
N ARG A 689 -28.82 -67.67 12.62
CA ARG A 689 -30.02 -67.86 11.81
C ARG A 689 -30.71 -69.11 12.32
N GLY A 690 -31.79 -68.93 13.06
CA GLY A 690 -32.91 -69.86 13.00
C GLY A 690 -33.50 -69.81 11.59
N GLY A 691 -32.87 -70.52 10.65
CA GLY A 691 -33.49 -70.90 9.40
C GLY A 691 -34.69 -71.79 9.70
N GLN A 692 -35.79 -71.57 8.98
CA GLN A 692 -36.95 -72.43 9.03
C GLN A 692 -36.60 -73.80 8.42
N ASP A 693 -36.30 -74.78 9.27
CA ASP A 693 -36.48 -76.19 8.90
C ASP A 693 -37.41 -76.86 9.92
N ARG A 694 -38.49 -77.43 9.40
CA ARG A 694 -39.29 -78.43 10.12
C ARG A 694 -38.43 -79.68 10.24
N ALA A 695 -37.71 -79.84 11.34
CA ALA A 695 -37.13 -81.12 11.71
C ALA A 695 -37.37 -81.37 13.20
N SER A 696 -38.16 -82.40 13.49
CA SER A 696 -38.42 -82.94 14.81
C SER A 696 -37.10 -83.43 15.42
N GLY A 697 -36.58 -82.75 16.45
CA GLY A 697 -35.38 -83.19 17.14
C GLY A 697 -35.08 -82.34 18.37
N SER A 698 -35.21 -82.95 19.55
CA SER A 698 -34.79 -82.41 20.84
C SER A 698 -33.26 -82.21 20.86
N GLY A 699 -32.79 -80.97 20.77
CA GLY A 699 -31.38 -80.58 20.90
C GLY A 699 -31.26 -79.16 21.43
N GLY A 700 -30.43 -78.96 22.45
CA GLY A 700 -30.38 -77.75 23.29
C GLY A 700 -30.11 -76.43 22.56
N TYR A 701 -30.73 -75.36 23.07
CA TYR A 701 -30.59 -73.98 22.57
C TYR A 701 -29.26 -73.36 23.02
N THR A 702 -28.47 -72.83 22.08
CA THR A 702 -27.21 -72.10 22.31
C THR A 702 -27.43 -70.63 22.67
N ALA A 703 -26.54 -70.08 23.51
CA ALA A 703 -26.57 -68.70 23.99
C ALA A 703 -26.42 -67.66 22.85
N GLY A 704 -27.02 -66.46 23.04
CA GLY A 704 -26.98 -65.35 22.09
C GLY A 704 -25.56 -64.78 21.86
N GLY A 705 -25.36 -64.10 20.73
CA GLY A 705 -24.04 -63.65 20.26
C GLY A 705 -23.30 -62.69 21.20
N SER A 706 -21.98 -62.81 21.25
CA SER A 706 -21.07 -61.91 21.99
C SER A 706 -20.93 -60.53 21.32
N GLY A 707 -20.76 -59.47 22.11
CA GLY A 707 -20.43 -58.12 21.61
C GLY A 707 -19.00 -58.00 21.08
N ILE A 708 -18.65 -56.83 20.51
CA ILE A 708 -17.28 -56.50 20.03
C ILE A 708 -16.89 -55.10 20.51
N VAL A 709 -15.64 -54.93 20.94
CA VAL A 709 -15.02 -53.62 21.20
C VAL A 709 -13.78 -53.48 20.31
N VAL A 710 -13.67 -52.38 19.56
CA VAL A 710 -12.50 -52.05 18.74
C VAL A 710 -11.88 -50.73 19.21
N LEU A 711 -10.55 -50.70 19.36
CA LEU A 711 -9.77 -49.51 19.68
C LEU A 711 -8.70 -49.26 18.60
N LYS A 712 -8.63 -48.02 18.09
CA LYS A 712 -7.66 -47.61 17.08
C LYS A 712 -6.88 -46.37 17.50
N TYR A 713 -5.57 -46.38 17.31
CA TYR A 713 -4.67 -45.26 17.65
C TYR A 713 -3.35 -45.33 16.84
N ALA A 714 -2.55 -44.28 16.82
CA ALA A 714 -1.33 -44.25 15.99
C ALA A 714 -0.29 -45.30 16.43
N ASP A 715 0.34 -45.97 15.46
CA ASP A 715 1.30 -47.08 15.67
C ASP A 715 2.62 -46.62 16.31
N SER A 716 2.89 -45.31 16.27
CA SER A 716 4.02 -44.70 16.97
C SER A 716 3.91 -44.76 18.50
N PHE A 717 2.71 -44.98 19.06
CA PHE A 717 2.52 -45.18 20.49
C PHE A 717 2.75 -46.63 20.90
N ALA A 718 3.20 -46.83 22.15
CA ALA A 718 3.42 -48.16 22.70
C ALA A 718 2.14 -49.04 22.67
N ALA A 719 2.35 -50.36 22.58
CA ALA A 719 1.26 -51.33 22.52
C ALA A 719 0.48 -51.34 23.86
N LEU A 720 -0.83 -51.62 23.79
CA LEU A 720 -1.65 -51.81 24.98
C LEU A 720 -1.33 -53.15 25.64
N THR A 721 -1.26 -53.20 26.96
CA THR A 721 -1.12 -54.46 27.69
C THR A 721 -2.50 -54.99 28.04
N VAL A 722 -2.88 -56.14 27.48
CA VAL A 722 -4.17 -56.78 27.73
C VAL A 722 -4.03 -57.78 28.89
N GLY A 723 -4.82 -57.59 29.95
CA GLY A 723 -4.87 -58.43 31.14
C GLY A 723 -5.67 -59.72 30.92
N SER A 724 -5.60 -60.64 31.89
CA SER A 724 -6.33 -61.90 31.85
C SER A 724 -7.86 -61.67 31.84
N GLY A 725 -8.60 -62.51 31.10
CA GLY A 725 -10.06 -62.45 31.01
C GLY A 725 -10.63 -61.81 29.75
N LEU A 726 -9.78 -61.28 28.85
CA LEU A 726 -10.18 -60.79 27.52
C LEU A 726 -9.55 -61.64 26.41
N THR A 727 -10.30 -61.87 25.33
CA THR A 727 -9.75 -62.38 24.08
C THR A 727 -9.58 -61.22 23.10
N SER A 728 -8.35 -60.97 22.63
CA SER A 728 -8.02 -59.85 21.74
C SER A 728 -7.19 -60.25 20.52
N THR A 729 -7.44 -59.61 19.38
CA THR A 729 -6.53 -59.57 18.23
C THR A 729 -6.02 -58.15 18.01
N SER A 730 -4.80 -58.01 17.47
CA SER A 730 -4.26 -56.70 17.10
C SER A 730 -3.61 -56.73 15.73
N THR A 731 -3.77 -55.64 14.96
CA THR A 731 -3.19 -55.46 13.62
C THR A 731 -2.68 -54.04 13.46
N THR A 732 -1.61 -53.85 12.68
CA THR A 732 -1.11 -52.54 12.25
C THR A 732 -1.47 -52.28 10.80
N SER A 733 -2.05 -51.11 10.50
CA SER A 733 -2.42 -50.70 9.15
C SER A 733 -2.45 -49.18 9.02
N GLY A 734 -1.86 -48.64 7.95
CA GLY A 734 -1.90 -47.21 7.64
C GLY A 734 -1.27 -46.29 8.70
N GLY A 735 -0.30 -46.76 9.48
CA GLY A 735 0.30 -46.00 10.58
C GLY A 735 -0.51 -46.01 11.88
N TYR A 736 -1.53 -46.88 11.98
CA TYR A 736 -2.36 -47.06 13.19
C TYR A 736 -2.33 -48.52 13.68
N ARG A 737 -2.42 -48.70 15.00
CA ARG A 737 -2.71 -49.98 15.68
C ARG A 737 -4.19 -50.11 15.95
N ILE A 738 -4.75 -51.30 15.70
CA ILE A 738 -6.15 -51.62 15.89
C ILE A 738 -6.26 -52.87 16.77
N TYR A 739 -6.95 -52.78 17.90
CA TYR A 739 -7.26 -53.90 18.79
C TYR A 739 -8.74 -54.25 18.70
N SER A 740 -9.08 -55.54 18.60
CA SER A 740 -10.46 -56.04 18.63
C SER A 740 -10.64 -57.04 19.76
N PHE A 741 -11.66 -56.83 20.61
CA PHE A 741 -12.02 -57.68 21.74
C PHE A 741 -13.40 -58.30 21.49
N THR A 742 -13.53 -59.60 21.68
CA THR A 742 -14.70 -60.36 21.19
C THR A 742 -15.44 -61.18 22.26
N ALA A 743 -14.87 -61.33 23.47
CA ALA A 743 -15.54 -61.91 24.64
C ALA A 743 -14.78 -61.64 25.94
N GLY A 744 -15.51 -61.55 27.05
CA GLY A 744 -14.98 -61.56 28.41
C GLY A 744 -14.95 -60.20 29.11
N THR A 745 -14.47 -60.19 30.35
CA THR A 745 -14.22 -58.98 31.13
C THR A 745 -12.78 -59.02 31.64
N GLY A 746 -12.03 -57.96 31.42
CA GLY A 746 -10.66 -57.86 31.88
C GLY A 746 -10.12 -56.45 31.74
N THR A 747 -8.88 -56.25 32.14
CA THR A 747 -8.25 -54.91 32.13
C THR A 747 -7.33 -54.74 30.93
N VAL A 748 -7.25 -53.52 30.41
CA VAL A 748 -6.27 -53.08 29.43
C VAL A 748 -5.52 -51.90 30.02
N THR A 749 -4.20 -52.00 30.07
CA THR A 749 -3.35 -50.94 30.62
C THR A 749 -2.75 -50.11 29.50
N VAL A 750 -3.05 -48.81 29.53
CA VAL A 750 -2.46 -47.80 28.66
C VAL A 750 -1.10 -47.39 29.26
N PRO A 751 0.00 -47.40 28.47
CA PRO A 751 1.34 -47.03 28.93
C PRO A 751 1.40 -45.62 29.58
N SER A 752 2.36 -45.42 30.48
CA SER A 752 2.62 -44.12 31.12
C SER A 752 2.98 -43.07 30.06
N GLY A 753 2.16 -42.02 29.95
CA GLY A 753 2.22 -41.02 28.88
C GLY A 753 0.87 -40.82 28.16
N GLY A 754 -0.03 -41.82 28.24
CA GLY A 754 -1.35 -41.77 27.61
C GLY A 754 -1.31 -41.86 26.09
N ILE A 755 -2.48 -42.00 25.47
CA ILE A 755 -2.65 -42.00 24.02
C ILE A 755 -3.56 -40.84 23.65
N THR A 756 -3.09 -39.98 22.75
CA THR A 756 -3.88 -38.89 22.20
C THR A 756 -4.57 -39.36 20.91
N ASN A 757 -5.86 -39.05 20.77
CA ASN A 757 -6.70 -39.44 19.62
C ASN A 757 -6.93 -40.95 19.47
N VAL A 758 -7.66 -41.52 20.42
CA VAL A 758 -8.23 -42.86 20.32
C VAL A 758 -9.58 -42.79 19.59
N GLU A 759 -9.77 -43.75 18.71
CA GLU A 759 -11.04 -44.04 18.04
C GLU A 759 -11.58 -45.38 18.55
N TYR A 760 -12.88 -45.44 18.86
CA TYR A 760 -13.49 -46.67 19.34
C TYR A 760 -14.82 -47.02 18.66
N LEU A 761 -15.13 -48.31 18.65
CA LEU A 761 -16.41 -48.90 18.25
C LEU A 761 -16.82 -49.93 19.31
N ILE A 762 -18.02 -49.78 19.88
CA ILE A 762 -18.61 -50.73 20.83
C ILE A 762 -19.91 -51.28 20.23
N VAL A 763 -20.02 -52.61 20.20
CA VAL A 763 -21.21 -53.34 19.75
C VAL A 763 -21.74 -54.18 20.91
N GLY A 764 -23.00 -53.98 21.29
CA GLY A 764 -23.70 -54.79 22.30
C GLY A 764 -24.15 -56.15 21.76
N GLY A 765 -24.14 -57.18 22.61
CA GLY A 765 -24.66 -58.52 22.26
C GLY A 765 -26.20 -58.55 22.26
N GLY A 766 -26.82 -59.21 21.27
CA GLY A 766 -28.28 -59.35 21.18
C GLY A 766 -28.78 -60.64 21.83
N ALA A 767 -29.94 -60.59 22.50
CA ALA A 767 -30.63 -61.79 23.01
C ALA A 767 -31.59 -62.37 21.95
N SER A 768 -31.69 -63.69 21.84
CA SER A 768 -32.68 -64.36 20.99
C SER A 768 -34.00 -64.58 21.75
N GLY A 769 -35.13 -64.14 21.17
CA GLY A 769 -36.48 -64.45 21.68
C GLY A 769 -37.02 -65.76 21.09
N ASN A 770 -37.80 -66.51 21.87
CA ASN A 770 -38.37 -67.80 21.44
C ASN A 770 -39.82 -67.68 20.91
N ARG A 771 -40.29 -68.62 20.08
CA ARG A 771 -41.71 -68.74 19.67
C ARG A 771 -42.45 -69.74 20.57
N GLY A 772 -43.59 -69.35 21.14
CA GLY A 772 -44.53 -70.28 21.76
C GLY A 772 -45.20 -71.18 20.72
N TYR A 773 -45.42 -72.45 21.05
CA TYR A 773 -46.27 -73.34 20.27
C TYR A 773 -47.73 -72.89 20.42
N ASP A 774 -48.46 -72.91 19.30
CA ASP A 774 -49.90 -72.66 19.19
C ASP A 774 -50.36 -71.19 19.15
N GLY A 775 -50.04 -70.52 18.05
CA GLY A 775 -50.98 -69.63 17.34
C GLY A 775 -51.50 -68.35 18.01
N GLN A 776 -51.24 -68.09 19.28
CA GLN A 776 -51.69 -66.89 19.99
C GLN A 776 -50.49 -66.00 20.37
N TYR A 777 -50.54 -64.76 19.89
CA TYR A 777 -49.50 -63.75 20.06
C TYR A 777 -49.41 -63.29 21.51
N TYR A 778 -48.32 -63.66 22.19
CA TYR A 778 -47.79 -62.93 23.33
C TYR A 778 -46.33 -62.60 23.03
N GLY A 779 -46.05 -61.31 22.79
CA GLY A 779 -44.69 -60.84 22.55
C GLY A 779 -43.95 -60.63 23.86
N LEU A 780 -42.65 -60.93 23.88
CA LEU A 780 -41.63 -60.18 24.62
C LEU A 780 -40.30 -60.33 23.85
N GLY A 781 -39.69 -59.19 23.54
CA GLY A 781 -38.59 -59.07 22.57
C GLY A 781 -37.22 -59.51 23.09
N GLY A 782 -36.35 -59.88 22.14
CA GLY A 782 -34.91 -59.86 22.35
C GLY A 782 -34.39 -58.44 22.11
N GLY A 783 -33.70 -57.85 23.09
CA GLY A 783 -33.13 -56.51 23.01
C GLY A 783 -32.10 -56.38 21.88
N GLY A 784 -32.21 -55.31 21.10
CA GLY A 784 -31.24 -54.96 20.07
C GLY A 784 -29.95 -54.46 20.70
N GLY A 785 -28.82 -55.09 20.38
CA GLY A 785 -27.50 -54.56 20.71
C GLY A 785 -27.29 -53.22 20.00
N GLY A 786 -26.95 -52.17 20.75
CA GLY A 786 -26.60 -50.86 20.19
C GLY A 786 -25.16 -50.83 19.66
N VAL A 787 -24.91 -49.95 18.68
CA VAL A 787 -23.56 -49.62 18.18
C VAL A 787 -23.22 -48.19 18.61
N THR A 788 -22.04 -47.97 19.17
CA THR A 788 -21.54 -46.63 19.53
C THR A 788 -20.12 -46.45 19.03
N THR A 789 -19.85 -45.31 18.38
CA THR A 789 -18.52 -44.92 17.91
C THR A 789 -18.17 -43.51 18.36
N ALA A 790 -16.91 -43.25 18.68
CA ALA A 790 -16.41 -41.88 18.86
C ALA A 790 -14.93 -41.77 18.44
N THR A 791 -14.53 -40.55 18.10
CA THR A 791 -13.18 -40.20 17.60
C THR A 791 -12.61 -39.00 18.36
N GLY A 792 -11.29 -38.95 18.54
CA GLY A 792 -10.58 -37.76 19.04
C GLY A 792 -10.50 -37.64 20.57
N PHE A 793 -10.71 -38.72 21.31
CA PHE A 793 -10.57 -38.73 22.76
C PHE A 793 -9.11 -39.01 23.18
N SER A 794 -8.67 -38.46 24.31
CA SER A 794 -7.37 -38.81 24.91
C SER A 794 -7.56 -39.82 26.04
N ALA A 795 -6.84 -40.93 26.00
CA ALA A 795 -6.84 -41.94 27.07
C ALA A 795 -5.58 -41.74 27.94
N PRO A 796 -5.70 -41.15 29.15
CA PRO A 796 -4.58 -41.05 30.07
C PRO A 796 -3.95 -42.41 30.39
N GLY A 797 -2.65 -42.43 30.70
CA GLY A 797 -1.96 -43.64 31.13
C GLY A 797 -2.61 -44.20 32.40
N GLY A 798 -2.89 -45.50 32.42
CA GLY A 798 -3.66 -46.15 33.49
C GLY A 798 -4.37 -47.42 33.04
N ALA A 799 -4.99 -48.13 33.99
CA ALA A 799 -5.75 -49.35 33.72
C ALA A 799 -7.21 -49.02 33.38
N TYR A 800 -7.74 -49.68 32.35
CA TYR A 800 -9.12 -49.57 31.90
C TYR A 800 -9.77 -50.96 31.94
N THR A 801 -10.95 -51.08 32.53
CA THR A 801 -11.73 -52.31 32.45
C THR A 801 -12.51 -52.31 31.14
N ILE A 802 -12.32 -53.35 30.34
CA ILE A 802 -13.14 -53.63 29.17
C ILE A 802 -14.08 -54.77 29.51
N VAL A 803 -15.37 -54.53 29.32
CA VAL A 803 -16.43 -55.53 29.39
C VAL A 803 -16.91 -55.75 27.96
N VAL A 804 -16.76 -56.97 27.44
CA VAL A 804 -17.41 -57.37 26.20
C VAL A 804 -18.65 -58.16 26.58
N GLY A 805 -19.80 -57.56 26.33
CA GLY A 805 -21.10 -58.06 26.75
C GLY A 805 -21.42 -59.43 26.13
N ALA A 806 -21.91 -60.37 26.96
CA ALA A 806 -22.45 -61.64 26.50
C ALA A 806 -23.95 -61.48 26.18
N GLY A 807 -24.42 -62.06 25.06
CA GLY A 807 -25.84 -62.11 24.74
C GLY A 807 -26.63 -62.85 25.83
N GLY A 808 -27.86 -62.38 26.10
CA GLY A 808 -28.70 -62.93 27.17
C GLY A 808 -28.99 -64.43 27.00
N SER A 809 -29.09 -65.16 28.12
CA SER A 809 -29.48 -66.57 28.13
C SER A 809 -31.00 -66.67 28.06
N GLY A 810 -31.55 -67.27 26.99
CA GLY A 810 -32.99 -67.55 26.92
C GLY A 810 -33.44 -68.51 28.03
N CYS A 811 -34.62 -68.28 28.63
CA CYS A 811 -35.21 -69.18 29.63
C CYS A 811 -35.58 -70.53 29.00
N SER A 812 -35.12 -71.65 29.56
CA SER A 812 -35.38 -72.99 29.03
C SER A 812 -36.68 -73.65 29.55
N SER A 813 -37.38 -73.06 30.54
CA SER A 813 -38.55 -73.71 31.17
C SER A 813 -39.59 -72.76 31.81
N CYS A 814 -39.84 -71.60 31.21
CA CYS A 814 -40.83 -70.65 31.74
C CYS A 814 -42.29 -71.09 31.41
N SER A 815 -43.11 -71.32 32.45
CA SER A 815 -44.56 -71.63 32.38
C SER A 815 -45.40 -70.33 32.28
N PRO A 816 -46.62 -70.33 31.70
CA PRO A 816 -47.32 -69.11 31.30
C PRO A 816 -47.86 -68.19 32.42
N ILE A 817 -47.67 -68.50 33.71
CA ILE A 817 -48.20 -67.65 34.79
C ILE A 817 -47.18 -67.59 35.93
N GLY A 818 -46.54 -66.42 36.10
CA GLY A 818 -45.76 -66.06 37.28
C GLY A 818 -44.23 -66.13 37.14
N SER A 819 -43.62 -64.95 36.99
CA SER A 819 -42.23 -64.60 37.37
C SER A 819 -41.06 -65.54 37.00
N ALA A 820 -40.56 -65.43 35.76
CA ALA A 820 -39.13 -65.57 35.47
C ALA A 820 -38.81 -64.84 34.15
N GLN A 821 -38.14 -63.70 34.25
CA GLN A 821 -37.62 -62.93 33.12
C GLN A 821 -36.38 -63.65 32.55
N GLY A 822 -36.23 -63.69 31.22
CA GLY A 822 -34.93 -64.02 30.63
C GLY A 822 -33.89 -63.00 31.08
N ASN A 823 -32.68 -63.44 31.40
CA ASN A 823 -31.62 -62.50 31.79
C ASN A 823 -31.28 -61.61 30.59
N ASP A 824 -31.41 -60.30 30.76
CA ASP A 824 -30.94 -59.32 29.78
C ASP A 824 -29.44 -59.57 29.50
N GLY A 825 -29.04 -59.47 28.22
CA GLY A 825 -27.64 -59.56 27.84
C GLY A 825 -26.81 -58.49 28.54
N ALA A 826 -25.57 -58.82 28.92
CA ALA A 826 -24.66 -57.82 29.49
C ALA A 826 -24.25 -56.83 28.38
N ASN A 827 -24.20 -55.53 28.69
CA ASN A 827 -23.74 -54.51 27.74
C ASN A 827 -22.20 -54.51 27.64
N SER A 828 -21.69 -54.28 26.44
CA SER A 828 -20.27 -54.01 26.23
C SER A 828 -19.93 -52.58 26.71
N SER A 829 -18.81 -52.40 27.42
CA SER A 829 -18.36 -51.10 27.91
C SER A 829 -16.84 -51.03 28.07
N VAL A 830 -16.31 -49.80 28.12
CA VAL A 830 -14.92 -49.51 28.49
C VAL A 830 -14.95 -48.49 29.62
N THR A 831 -14.30 -48.77 30.75
CA THR A 831 -14.37 -47.91 31.94
C THR A 831 -12.98 -47.69 32.53
N ASN A 832 -12.63 -46.45 32.89
CA ASN A 832 -11.36 -46.16 33.52
C ASN A 832 -11.38 -46.58 35.00
N VAL A 833 -10.39 -47.37 35.44
CA VAL A 833 -10.33 -47.95 36.79
C VAL A 833 -10.01 -46.91 37.88
N SER A 834 -9.36 -45.79 37.55
CA SER A 834 -8.89 -44.81 38.54
C SER A 834 -9.82 -43.59 38.75
N SER A 835 -10.74 -43.31 37.82
CA SER A 835 -11.62 -42.13 37.87
C SER A 835 -13.12 -42.44 37.89
N GLY A 836 -13.53 -43.71 37.78
CA GLY A 836 -14.94 -44.13 37.75
C GLY A 836 -15.72 -43.66 36.50
N SER A 837 -15.06 -43.00 35.55
CA SER A 837 -15.65 -42.52 34.30
C SER A 837 -15.85 -43.70 33.35
N SER A 838 -17.10 -44.00 32.96
CA SER A 838 -17.45 -45.13 32.08
C SER A 838 -17.90 -44.68 30.69
N PHE A 839 -17.48 -45.39 29.65
CA PHE A 839 -18.04 -45.34 28.29
C PHE A 839 -19.01 -46.52 28.16
N SER A 840 -20.29 -46.33 28.54
CA SER A 840 -21.32 -47.37 28.47
C SER A 840 -22.38 -47.04 27.42
N ALA A 841 -22.65 -47.97 26.51
CA ALA A 841 -23.88 -47.98 25.73
C ALA A 841 -24.98 -48.63 26.57
N THR A 842 -25.82 -47.85 27.26
CA THR A 842 -26.94 -48.37 28.05
C THR A 842 -28.19 -48.49 27.18
N GLY A 843 -28.41 -49.66 26.57
CA GLY A 843 -29.62 -49.95 25.79
C GLY A 843 -30.72 -50.60 26.63
N GLY A 844 -31.64 -49.81 27.19
CA GLY A 844 -32.88 -50.28 27.83
C GLY A 844 -33.95 -49.19 27.84
N VAL A 845 -35.09 -49.43 27.18
CA VAL A 845 -36.18 -48.44 27.04
C VAL A 845 -37.00 -48.35 28.34
N ARG A 846 -36.63 -47.41 29.23
CA ARG A 846 -37.49 -46.46 29.97
C ARG A 846 -36.72 -45.80 31.12
N GLY A 847 -36.61 -44.46 31.06
CA GLY A 847 -36.57 -43.59 32.24
C GLY A 847 -35.21 -43.05 32.66
N ALA A 848 -34.99 -41.77 32.35
CA ALA A 848 -34.12 -40.80 33.02
C ALA A 848 -32.59 -41.07 33.07
N ILE A 849 -31.85 -40.08 32.54
CA ILE A 849 -30.56 -39.70 33.10
C ILE A 849 -30.86 -39.11 34.49
N THR A 850 -30.56 -39.86 35.54
CA THR A 850 -30.27 -39.29 36.86
C THR A 850 -28.83 -39.65 37.22
N SER A 851 -28.02 -38.61 37.37
CA SER A 851 -26.73 -38.65 38.04
C SER A 851 -26.88 -39.26 39.43
N THR A 852 -25.94 -40.13 39.81
CA THR A 852 -25.86 -40.67 41.16
C THR A 852 -25.47 -39.58 42.16
N THR A 853 -26.46 -39.10 42.90
CA THR A 853 -26.37 -38.91 44.36
C THR A 853 -27.54 -39.67 44.99
N SER A 854 -27.20 -40.60 45.89
CA SER A 854 -28.00 -41.25 46.97
C SER A 854 -29.37 -40.62 47.26
N ASP A 855 -30.48 -41.31 47.52
CA ASP A 855 -30.68 -42.57 48.26
C ASP A 855 -32.10 -43.14 48.03
N VAL A 856 -32.17 -44.45 48.30
CA VAL A 856 -33.24 -45.36 48.78
C VAL A 856 -34.65 -44.80 49.10
N GLY A 857 -35.69 -45.50 48.61
CA GLY A 857 -36.86 -45.86 49.44
C GLY A 857 -38.26 -45.37 49.04
N GLY A 858 -39.01 -46.21 48.31
CA GLY A 858 -40.37 -46.64 48.69
C GLY A 858 -41.61 -45.74 48.47
N THR A 859 -42.53 -46.27 47.65
CA THR A 859 -44.00 -46.16 47.72
C THR A 859 -44.72 -44.85 47.33
N SER A 860 -45.93 -45.07 46.82
CA SER A 860 -46.91 -44.18 46.15
C SER A 860 -47.41 -42.97 46.93
N GLY A 861 -47.78 -41.89 46.21
CA GLY A 861 -48.85 -40.98 46.65
C GLY A 861 -48.83 -39.54 46.10
N THR A 862 -49.72 -39.27 45.15
CA THR A 862 -50.42 -38.00 44.77
C THR A 862 -49.97 -36.62 45.30
N GLY A 863 -49.86 -35.62 44.40
CA GLY A 863 -50.12 -34.19 44.74
C GLY A 863 -49.39 -33.07 43.95
N THR A 864 -50.16 -32.33 43.13
CA THR A 864 -50.22 -30.86 42.85
C THR A 864 -48.98 -29.95 42.62
N ARG A 865 -49.04 -29.20 41.49
CA ARG A 865 -48.53 -27.85 41.08
C ARG A 865 -47.25 -27.22 41.71
N GLY A 866 -46.46 -26.58 40.85
CA GLY A 866 -45.67 -25.38 41.18
C GLY A 866 -44.47 -25.17 40.25
N GLY A 867 -44.50 -24.12 39.42
CA GLY A 867 -43.40 -23.77 38.51
C GLY A 867 -42.32 -22.90 39.17
N VAL A 868 -41.13 -22.85 38.58
CA VAL A 868 -40.16 -21.73 38.68
C VAL A 868 -39.31 -21.72 37.40
N ALA A 869 -39.19 -20.54 36.79
CA ALA A 869 -38.36 -20.23 35.62
C ALA A 869 -36.91 -19.94 36.01
N TYR A 870 -35.93 -20.21 35.13
CA TYR A 870 -34.73 -19.37 34.98
C TYR A 870 -34.20 -19.42 33.53
N THR A 871 -33.91 -18.22 33.04
CA THR A 871 -33.47 -17.77 31.69
C THR A 871 -31.96 -17.90 31.46
N PHE A 872 -31.57 -17.79 30.17
CA PHE A 872 -30.51 -16.95 29.54
C PHE A 872 -29.94 -17.69 28.30
N SER A 873 -30.34 -17.33 27.06
CA SER A 873 -29.80 -16.27 26.15
C SER A 873 -28.46 -16.68 25.51
N GLY A 874 -28.37 -16.96 24.20
CA GLY A 874 -28.39 -16.03 23.05
C GLY A 874 -27.11 -16.31 22.23
N GLY A 875 -26.98 -16.16 20.92
CA GLY A 875 -27.86 -15.70 19.85
C GLY A 875 -27.27 -16.10 18.49
N ASP A 876 -28.13 -16.11 17.47
CA ASP A 876 -27.86 -16.43 16.06
C ASP A 876 -27.34 -15.23 15.23
N GLY A 877 -26.80 -15.53 14.05
CA GLY A 877 -26.68 -14.63 12.88
C GLY A 877 -25.31 -14.78 12.20
N GLY A 878 -25.17 -15.37 11.00
CA GLY A 878 -25.61 -14.84 9.68
C GLY A 878 -24.42 -14.11 9.03
N ALA A 879 -24.08 -14.15 7.74
CA ALA A 879 -24.72 -14.61 6.51
C ALA A 879 -23.62 -14.72 5.41
N ASN A 880 -23.89 -15.46 4.34
CA ASN A 880 -23.15 -15.35 3.08
C ASN A 880 -24.10 -14.73 2.04
N GLY A 881 -23.75 -13.55 1.53
CA GLY A 881 -24.51 -12.84 0.51
C GLY A 881 -24.00 -13.18 -0.88
N ASN A 882 -24.92 -13.38 -1.82
CA ASN A 882 -24.68 -12.99 -3.21
C ASN A 882 -25.97 -12.38 -3.78
N ALA A 883 -25.84 -11.15 -4.24
CA ALA A 883 -26.86 -10.26 -4.80
C ALA A 883 -27.04 -10.60 -6.30
N SER A 884 -28.24 -10.97 -6.76
CA SER A 884 -29.37 -10.11 -7.19
C SER A 884 -29.24 -9.57 -8.62
N ASN A 885 -30.30 -9.76 -9.41
CA ASN A 885 -30.72 -8.79 -10.42
C ASN A 885 -32.26 -8.83 -10.55
N GLY A 886 -32.92 -7.67 -10.48
CA GLY A 886 -34.33 -7.54 -10.89
C GLY A 886 -35.25 -6.66 -10.02
N ALA A 887 -35.08 -5.34 -10.16
CA ALA A 887 -36.11 -4.28 -10.23
C ALA A 887 -37.26 -4.15 -9.20
N GLY A 888 -37.39 -2.93 -8.63
CA GLY A 888 -38.67 -2.22 -8.60
C GLY A 888 -39.15 -1.63 -7.27
N GLY A 889 -38.85 -0.34 -7.03
CA GLY A 889 -39.85 0.64 -6.57
C GLY A 889 -40.00 0.95 -5.07
N GLY A 890 -39.65 2.19 -4.70
CA GLY A 890 -40.54 3.05 -3.90
C GLY A 890 -40.14 3.39 -2.45
N GLY A 891 -39.60 4.60 -2.27
CA GLY A 891 -40.13 5.54 -1.25
C GLY A 891 -39.40 5.72 0.09
N GLY A 892 -38.59 6.78 0.18
CA GLY A 892 -38.75 7.80 1.24
C GLY A 892 -37.89 7.72 2.51
N GLY A 893 -36.95 8.67 2.64
CA GLY A 893 -36.77 9.42 3.89
C GLY A 893 -35.43 9.28 4.65
N GLY A 894 -34.59 10.32 4.55
CA GLY A 894 -34.07 11.01 5.73
C GLY A 894 -32.74 10.57 6.37
N ALA A 895 -31.70 11.34 6.01
CA ALA A 895 -30.69 11.95 6.90
C ALA A 895 -29.65 11.08 7.65
N GLY A 896 -28.37 11.39 7.38
CA GLY A 896 -27.43 11.80 8.43
C GLY A 896 -26.28 10.84 8.79
N GLY A 897 -25.05 11.33 8.63
CA GLY A 897 -24.00 11.14 9.65
C GLY A 897 -23.02 9.96 9.52
N VAL A 898 -21.86 10.26 8.92
CA VAL A 898 -20.45 9.99 9.32
C VAL A 898 -20.13 9.18 10.63
N PRO A 899 -18.88 8.73 10.87
CA PRO A 899 -18.24 7.42 10.61
C PRO A 899 -17.78 6.70 11.93
N ASP A 900 -16.75 5.85 11.84
CA ASP A 900 -16.01 5.08 12.88
C ASP A 900 -16.56 3.66 13.15
N ILE A 901 -15.75 2.59 13.11
CA ILE A 901 -14.37 2.39 13.61
C ILE A 901 -13.48 1.68 12.57
#